data_AF-A0A5B7DTZ9-F1
#
_entry.id   AF-A0A5B7DTZ9-F1
#
_cell.length_a   1.000
_cell.length_b   1.000
_cell.length_c   1.000
_cell.angle_alpha   90.00
_cell.angle_beta   90.00
_cell.angle_gamma   90.00
#
_symmetry.space_group_name_H-M   'P 1'
#
loop_
_entity.id
_entity.type
_entity.pdbx_description
1 polymer ?
#
loop_
_entity_poly.entity_id
_entity_poly.type
_entity_poly.pdbx_seq_one_letter_code
_entity_poly.pdbx_strand_id
1 'polypeptide(L)'
;MLGDFAGCFGGMLSEGRRAAAGRCYCFELRAGKGRGVSGARFVHERRRNLRASKGKGQEIGRLPSQEKIDCFTISFQPLRVELEIMNRRYWDILVQSLHNAIMKDITTIEKFTEDAIEVLRKQPQTVEEIANASSKHSEYIQQTEQMVELFNEAERKNKTLASWTKERVEQLSRVTMQWDNYKSLMDNHEQIVARQVLYFCSMSSNTLQMEVIMSSLESQTNNFNSEVEKFGMRWYQLRPREDQLEGEMDVQASIAFITEKRLEWDQLMEMRDRLRNDYQHFNMGEPVFPEVEDIEADLKSHEQIWGLFEEFNTSMQQFADEEWIVFRSKTFKFEEFLNQWNDKLSNSGETTPVTVRLIRELEKYQTMVPVLKYVRGEVFSEKHWIEMYNLLGIPSTTTIDKLTFEHFLKVREELVKQADALKEMNSKAAGEIVIRQALGELDVWEVDARFTLTPHINSAGNQVGDHQSLLQSLKDSPYYPAFADRARVWEQRLADLDEYLSNLNQIQRKWVYLEPIFGRGALPKEQGRFRRVDDDFKAIMADVARDSKVVSLCRISGFRSTLSTLLDQLAWCQKSLNEYLEEKRTAFPRFYFIGDDDLLEILGQATNPEVIQSHLKKLFGGIHFVKFNEGNTHITAMKSLEGETVPLKKPVEITTKVEKLICDALMDPQMCMVLSTNTGRVYRPKDCERLIVYLKDLNLPKPDKWGTCQLITFLQQVVTYRGFYDNNLEWVGLEGVQVVASMTGGSALGRHKLSTRFTSVVRIASIGYPEREQLVSVYTAYLQSVLRSVCADHPAWTSSVKAQQLATSMVNIYHEVREAFSVDDYSHYLFTPRDLTRWVVCLLRYQVPPDASSLTPLLQVWLYEACRLFRDKLVEEEDILKFDGFLLSGIQSDWGVDLRDSLHNTFYVTPAVASVRLLFLLQSRY
;
A
#
# COMPACT_ATOMS: atom_id res chain seq x y z
N MET A 1 -31.55 -2.57 45.71
CA MET A 1 -31.32 -1.11 45.65
C MET A 1 -30.87 -0.68 44.24
N LEU A 2 -31.67 -0.98 43.20
CA LEU A 2 -31.40 -0.57 41.80
C LEU A 2 -32.68 -0.07 41.09
N GLY A 3 -33.77 0.18 41.83
CA GLY A 3 -35.03 0.70 41.29
C GLY A 3 -35.21 2.21 41.44
N ASP A 4 -34.51 2.87 42.38
CA ASP A 4 -34.83 4.24 42.78
C ASP A 4 -33.98 5.34 42.11
N PHE A 5 -33.00 4.99 41.27
CA PHE A 5 -32.19 5.98 40.55
C PHE A 5 -32.78 6.44 39.20
N ALA A 6 -33.81 5.76 38.68
CA ALA A 6 -34.41 6.10 37.39
C ALA A 6 -35.43 7.27 37.46
N GLY A 7 -35.89 7.66 38.65
CA GLY A 7 -36.96 8.66 38.82
C GLY A 7 -36.53 10.12 38.74
N CYS A 8 -35.24 10.45 38.93
CA CYS A 8 -34.80 11.85 39.04
C CYS A 8 -34.42 12.52 37.71
N PHE A 9 -34.22 11.76 36.63
CA PHE A 9 -33.83 12.33 35.32
C PHE A 9 -35.02 12.77 34.44
N GLY A 10 -36.25 12.38 34.79
CA GLY A 10 -37.45 12.67 33.99
C GLY A 10 -37.96 14.12 34.09
N GLY A 11 -37.49 14.90 35.07
CA GLY A 11 -38.04 16.23 35.38
C GLY A 11 -37.44 17.41 34.61
N MET A 12 -36.26 17.27 33.99
CA MET A 12 -35.55 18.41 33.38
C MET A 12 -35.81 18.60 31.87
N LEU A 13 -36.54 17.69 31.22
CA LEU A 13 -36.70 17.68 29.75
C LEU A 13 -37.99 18.36 29.26
N SER A 14 -38.80 18.96 30.13
CA SER A 14 -40.11 19.51 29.79
C SER A 14 -40.13 21.00 29.37
N GLU A 15 -39.07 21.78 29.58
CA GLU A 15 -39.12 23.25 29.38
C GLU A 15 -38.50 23.81 28.07
N GLY A 16 -37.92 22.97 27.20
CA GLY A 16 -37.21 23.43 25.99
C GLY A 16 -38.01 23.46 24.68
N ARG A 17 -39.33 23.28 24.69
CA ARG A 17 -40.15 23.28 23.46
C ARG A 17 -40.56 24.69 23.06
N ARG A 18 -39.83 25.34 22.14
CA ARG A 18 -40.33 26.28 21.11
C ARG A 18 -39.16 27.04 20.47
N ALA A 19 -38.72 26.58 19.31
CA ALA A 19 -38.40 27.41 18.14
C ALA A 19 -37.51 26.63 17.17
N ALA A 20 -37.87 26.73 15.88
CA ALA A 20 -37.10 26.40 14.67
C ALA A 20 -37.67 25.23 13.87
N ALA A 21 -38.73 25.55 13.10
CA ALA A 21 -39.09 24.81 11.91
C ALA A 21 -38.20 25.28 10.74
N GLY A 22 -37.54 24.35 10.06
CA GLY A 22 -36.83 24.58 8.80
C GLY A 22 -36.67 23.26 8.06
N ARG A 23 -37.41 23.09 6.96
CA ARG A 23 -37.40 21.88 6.11
C ARG A 23 -36.06 21.76 5.36
N CYS A 24 -35.53 20.54 5.28
CA CYS A 24 -34.35 20.15 4.50
C CYS A 24 -34.74 19.48 3.17
N TYR A 25 -33.85 19.57 2.17
CA TYR A 25 -33.90 18.85 0.90
C TYR A 25 -32.86 17.70 0.90
N CYS A 26 -33.23 16.54 0.36
CA CYS A 26 -32.36 15.37 0.16
C CYS A 26 -31.49 15.50 -1.09
N PHE A 27 -30.24 15.01 -1.03
CA PHE A 27 -29.40 14.77 -2.21
C PHE A 27 -29.01 13.29 -2.30
N GLU A 28 -29.50 12.60 -3.32
CA GLU A 28 -28.97 11.33 -3.83
C GLU A 28 -27.87 11.61 -4.87
N LEU A 29 -26.73 10.93 -4.77
CA LEU A 29 -25.73 10.86 -5.84
C LEU A 29 -25.68 9.43 -6.38
N ARG A 30 -26.42 9.18 -7.47
CA ARG A 30 -26.30 7.94 -8.26
C ARG A 30 -25.13 8.03 -9.23
N ALA A 31 -24.18 7.09 -9.13
CA ALA A 31 -23.26 6.77 -10.22
C ALA A 31 -24.00 5.91 -11.25
N GLY A 32 -24.21 6.44 -12.47
CA GLY A 32 -24.89 5.74 -13.55
C GLY A 32 -23.95 4.79 -14.31
N LYS A 33 -24.35 3.52 -14.44
CA LYS A 33 -23.75 2.52 -15.34
C LYS A 33 -23.77 3.01 -16.80
N GLY A 34 -22.72 2.63 -17.53
CA GLY A 34 -22.52 2.90 -18.94
C GLY A 34 -23.69 2.47 -19.83
N ARG A 35 -24.12 3.40 -20.68
CA ARG A 35 -24.70 3.16 -22.00
C ARG A 35 -24.13 4.23 -22.92
N GLY A 36 -23.85 3.87 -24.17
CA GLY A 36 -23.27 4.75 -25.18
C GLY A 36 -23.86 6.16 -25.14
N VAL A 37 -23.01 7.14 -24.88
CA VAL A 37 -23.40 8.54 -24.75
C VAL A 37 -22.81 9.31 -25.93
N SER A 38 -23.66 10.05 -26.63
CA SER A 38 -23.27 10.96 -27.71
C SER A 38 -22.16 11.93 -27.28
N GLY A 39 -21.20 12.23 -28.17
CA GLY A 39 -20.02 13.06 -27.90
C GLY A 39 -20.30 14.41 -27.24
N ALA A 40 -21.48 15.00 -27.50
CA ALA A 40 -21.93 16.24 -26.86
C ALA A 40 -22.13 16.13 -25.33
N ARG A 41 -22.62 14.99 -24.83
CA ARG A 41 -22.89 14.78 -23.40
C ARG A 41 -21.61 14.45 -22.62
N PHE A 42 -20.61 13.85 -23.28
CA PHE A 42 -19.26 13.66 -22.72
C PHE A 42 -18.57 14.99 -22.38
N VAL A 43 -18.58 15.95 -23.31
CA VAL A 43 -17.96 17.29 -23.10
C VAL A 43 -18.68 18.06 -21.98
N HIS A 44 -20.00 17.98 -21.93
CA HIS A 44 -20.81 18.65 -20.90
C HIS A 44 -20.54 18.09 -19.49
N GLU A 45 -20.42 16.76 -19.37
CA GLU A 45 -20.11 16.08 -18.11
C GLU A 45 -18.72 16.41 -17.59
N ARG A 46 -17.70 16.37 -18.46
CA ARG A 46 -16.32 16.73 -18.08
C ARG A 46 -16.21 18.20 -17.65
N ARG A 47 -16.90 19.10 -18.34
CA ARG A 47 -16.99 20.53 -17.94
C ARG A 47 -17.65 20.71 -16.57
N ARG A 48 -18.69 19.92 -16.25
CA ARG A 48 -19.34 19.93 -14.93
C ARG A 48 -18.38 19.46 -13.83
N ASN A 49 -17.61 18.40 -14.10
CA ASN A 49 -16.69 17.80 -13.13
C ASN A 49 -15.48 18.71 -12.84
N LEU A 50 -14.93 19.37 -13.87
CA LEU A 50 -13.88 20.39 -13.69
C LEU A 50 -14.38 21.58 -12.86
N ARG A 51 -15.61 22.04 -13.12
CA ARG A 51 -16.24 23.10 -12.31
C ARG A 51 -16.40 22.67 -10.84
N ALA A 52 -16.83 21.44 -10.60
CA ALA A 52 -17.02 20.91 -9.25
C ALA A 52 -15.69 20.80 -8.48
N SER A 53 -14.64 20.27 -9.09
CA SER A 53 -13.30 20.19 -8.47
C SER A 53 -12.73 21.57 -8.14
N LYS A 54 -12.92 22.56 -9.04
CA LYS A 54 -12.51 23.95 -8.76
C LYS A 54 -13.28 24.57 -7.60
N GLY A 55 -14.59 24.33 -7.53
CA GLY A 55 -15.43 24.77 -6.41
C GLY A 55 -14.98 24.15 -5.09
N LYS A 56 -14.71 22.85 -5.07
CA LYS A 56 -14.20 22.14 -3.90
C LYS A 56 -12.80 22.60 -3.48
N GLY A 57 -11.92 22.91 -4.41
CA GLY A 57 -10.62 23.53 -4.09
C GLY A 57 -10.76 24.86 -3.35
N GLN A 58 -11.74 25.70 -3.73
CA GLN A 58 -12.02 26.96 -3.03
C GLN A 58 -12.61 26.73 -1.63
N GLU A 59 -13.44 25.70 -1.44
CA GLU A 59 -13.98 25.32 -0.13
C GLU A 59 -12.88 24.82 0.80
N ILE A 60 -11.98 23.96 0.31
CA ILE A 60 -10.83 23.45 1.07
C ILE A 60 -9.92 24.62 1.49
N GLY A 61 -9.70 25.59 0.59
CA GLY A 61 -8.90 26.77 0.88
C GLY A 61 -9.50 27.70 1.95
N ARG A 62 -10.81 27.60 2.21
CA ARG A 62 -11.52 28.37 3.26
C ARG A 62 -11.49 27.69 4.63
N LEU A 63 -10.96 26.46 4.73
CA LEU A 63 -10.83 25.78 6.02
C LEU A 63 -9.81 26.54 6.91
N PRO A 64 -10.16 26.78 8.19
CA PRO A 64 -9.28 27.48 9.12
C PRO A 64 -8.02 26.64 9.40
N SER A 65 -6.83 27.24 9.37
CA SER A 65 -5.56 26.51 9.63
C SER A 65 -5.43 26.01 11.07
N GLN A 66 -6.06 26.72 12.01
CA GLN A 66 -6.13 26.34 13.40
C GLN A 66 -7.43 26.86 14.00
N GLU A 67 -8.01 26.08 14.90
CA GLU A 67 -9.16 26.49 15.69
C GLU A 67 -8.84 26.30 17.16
N LYS A 68 -9.07 27.37 17.94
CA LYS A 68 -8.86 27.34 19.38
C LYS A 68 -10.18 27.03 20.06
N ILE A 69 -10.22 25.87 20.71
CA ILE A 69 -11.36 25.42 21.51
C ILE A 69 -10.90 25.41 22.97
N ASP A 70 -11.39 26.38 23.74
CA ASP A 70 -11.00 26.65 25.13
C ASP A 70 -9.47 26.80 25.31
N CYS A 71 -8.81 25.81 25.93
CA CYS A 71 -7.37 25.77 26.16
C CYS A 71 -6.59 24.97 25.10
N PHE A 72 -7.27 24.33 24.15
CA PHE A 72 -6.65 23.53 23.09
C PHE A 72 -6.65 24.30 21.78
N THR A 73 -5.54 24.22 21.04
CA THR A 73 -5.46 24.73 19.67
C THR A 73 -5.28 23.54 18.75
N ILE A 74 -6.31 23.25 17.95
CA ILE A 74 -6.30 22.14 16.99
C ILE A 74 -5.87 22.70 15.65
N SER A 75 -4.81 22.15 15.06
CA SER A 75 -4.38 22.52 13.72
C SER A 75 -5.06 21.63 12.68
N PHE A 76 -5.78 22.24 11.75
CA PHE A 76 -6.33 21.56 10.57
C PHE A 76 -5.39 21.64 9.36
N GLN A 77 -4.18 22.18 9.55
CA GLN A 77 -3.20 22.35 8.48
C GLN A 77 -2.83 21.03 7.78
N PRO A 78 -2.57 19.91 8.50
CA PRO A 78 -2.25 18.64 7.84
C PRO A 78 -3.43 18.09 7.03
N LEU A 79 -4.66 18.17 7.57
CA LEU A 79 -5.88 17.73 6.89
C LEU A 79 -6.14 18.54 5.61
N ARG A 80 -5.94 19.86 5.68
CA ARG A 80 -6.10 20.75 4.53
C ARG A 80 -5.12 20.39 3.41
N VAL A 81 -3.85 20.15 3.75
CA VAL A 81 -2.82 19.75 2.77
C VAL A 81 -3.20 18.45 2.08
N GLU A 82 -3.66 17.43 2.82
CA GLU A 82 -4.10 16.16 2.21
C GLU A 82 -5.33 16.32 1.31
N LEU A 83 -6.32 17.13 1.72
CA LEU A 83 -7.48 17.44 0.88
C LEU A 83 -7.08 18.21 -0.40
N GLU A 84 -6.12 19.13 -0.31
CA GLU A 84 -5.57 19.85 -1.46
C GLU A 84 -4.85 18.88 -2.42
N ILE A 85 -4.06 17.94 -1.90
CA ILE A 85 -3.36 16.91 -2.70
C ILE A 85 -4.38 16.01 -3.41
N MET A 86 -5.41 15.51 -2.71
CA MET A 86 -6.42 14.65 -3.31
C MET A 86 -7.23 15.35 -4.40
N ASN A 87 -7.65 16.60 -4.17
CA ASN A 87 -8.38 17.37 -5.17
C ASN A 87 -7.48 17.69 -6.38
N ARG A 88 -6.18 17.91 -6.17
CA ARG A 88 -5.21 18.09 -7.26
C ARG A 88 -5.03 16.84 -8.10
N ARG A 89 -4.88 15.66 -7.47
CA ARG A 89 -4.83 14.37 -8.18
C ARG A 89 -6.08 14.13 -9.02
N TYR A 90 -7.27 14.40 -8.48
CA TYR A 90 -8.52 14.28 -9.22
C TYR A 90 -8.55 15.23 -10.43
N TRP A 91 -8.12 16.47 -10.26
CA TRP A 91 -7.99 17.44 -11.35
C TRP A 91 -7.06 16.94 -12.46
N ASP A 92 -5.87 16.45 -12.10
CA ASP A 92 -4.87 15.99 -13.06
C ASP A 92 -5.37 14.77 -13.85
N ILE A 93 -6.08 13.83 -13.21
CA ILE A 93 -6.71 12.68 -13.88
C ILE A 93 -7.81 13.12 -14.85
N LEU A 94 -8.63 14.11 -14.49
CA LEU A 94 -9.66 14.65 -15.38
C LEU A 94 -9.04 15.29 -16.63
N VAL A 95 -7.94 16.03 -16.45
CA VAL A 95 -7.19 16.66 -17.54
C VAL A 95 -6.56 15.60 -18.45
N GLN A 96 -5.87 14.61 -17.88
CA GLN A 96 -5.24 13.54 -18.65
C GLN A 96 -6.27 12.72 -19.45
N SER A 97 -7.42 12.42 -18.84
CA SER A 97 -8.51 11.70 -19.51
C SER A 97 -9.06 12.47 -20.70
N LEU A 98 -9.20 13.80 -20.60
CA LEU A 98 -9.64 14.65 -21.71
C LEU A 98 -8.56 14.76 -22.79
N HIS A 99 -7.29 14.87 -22.41
CA HIS A 99 -6.15 14.88 -23.33
C HIS A 99 -6.07 13.59 -24.16
N ASN A 100 -6.19 12.42 -23.51
CA ASN A 100 -6.16 11.12 -24.20
C ASN A 100 -7.33 10.94 -25.17
N ALA A 101 -8.53 11.45 -24.81
CA ALA A 101 -9.69 11.41 -25.70
C ALA A 101 -9.47 12.26 -26.97
N ILE A 102 -8.87 13.46 -26.83
CA ILE A 102 -8.52 14.32 -27.97
C ILE A 102 -7.47 13.65 -28.84
N MET A 103 -6.42 13.07 -28.23
CA MET A 103 -5.36 12.39 -28.97
C MET A 103 -5.89 11.20 -29.78
N LYS A 104 -6.83 10.42 -29.23
CA LYS A 104 -7.48 9.32 -29.95
C LYS A 104 -8.22 9.80 -31.20
N ASP A 105 -8.99 10.89 -31.07
CA ASP A 105 -9.70 11.49 -32.20
C ASP A 105 -8.71 12.00 -33.26
N ILE A 106 -7.64 12.70 -32.83
CA ILE A 106 -6.56 13.21 -33.70
C ILE A 106 -5.88 12.08 -34.47
N THR A 107 -5.48 10.99 -33.81
CA THR A 107 -4.81 9.86 -34.48
C THR A 107 -5.70 9.17 -35.51
N THR A 108 -7.01 9.16 -35.29
CA THR A 108 -7.97 8.56 -36.23
C THR A 108 -8.09 9.41 -37.50
N ILE A 109 -8.16 10.74 -37.32
CA ILE A 109 -8.24 11.69 -38.43
C ILE A 109 -6.92 11.73 -39.21
N GLU A 110 -5.78 11.76 -38.51
CA GLU A 110 -4.44 11.79 -39.10
C GLU A 110 -4.22 10.58 -40.00
N LYS A 111 -4.51 9.36 -39.52
CA LYS A 111 -4.42 8.14 -40.31
C LYS A 111 -5.30 8.19 -41.57
N PHE A 112 -6.55 8.62 -41.44
CA PHE A 112 -7.46 8.75 -42.59
C PHE A 112 -6.92 9.72 -43.65
N THR A 113 -6.43 10.89 -43.23
CA THR A 113 -5.86 11.88 -44.14
C THR A 113 -4.56 11.42 -44.78
N GLU A 114 -3.70 10.68 -44.07
CA GLU A 114 -2.46 10.14 -44.62
C GLU A 114 -2.75 9.12 -45.72
N ASP A 115 -3.64 8.15 -45.44
CA ASP A 115 -4.07 7.13 -46.39
C ASP A 115 -4.71 7.78 -47.64
N ALA A 116 -5.60 8.76 -47.45
CA ALA A 116 -6.29 9.41 -48.54
C ALA A 116 -5.36 10.31 -49.39
N ILE A 117 -4.45 11.07 -48.74
CA ILE A 117 -3.48 11.93 -49.45
C ILE A 117 -2.51 11.07 -50.27
N GLU A 118 -2.08 9.90 -49.78
CA GLU A 118 -1.19 9.01 -50.54
C GLU A 118 -1.84 8.52 -51.83
N VAL A 119 -3.13 8.16 -51.77
CA VAL A 119 -3.90 7.71 -52.94
C VAL A 119 -4.13 8.87 -53.93
N LEU A 120 -4.54 10.05 -53.43
CA LEU A 120 -4.87 11.22 -54.28
C LEU A 120 -3.64 11.89 -54.93
N ARG A 121 -2.44 11.66 -54.42
CA ARG A 121 -1.19 12.17 -55.02
C ARG A 121 -0.73 11.35 -56.23
N LYS A 122 -1.19 10.10 -56.38
CA LYS A 122 -0.84 9.26 -57.52
C LYS A 122 -1.57 9.79 -58.75
N GLN A 123 -0.82 10.30 -59.74
CA GLN A 123 -1.40 10.76 -61.00
C GLN A 123 -1.64 9.55 -61.92
N PRO A 124 -2.90 9.19 -62.22
CA PRO A 124 -3.17 8.07 -63.11
C PRO A 124 -2.78 8.44 -64.55
N GLN A 125 -1.99 7.58 -65.20
CA GLN A 125 -1.52 7.79 -66.59
C GLN A 125 -2.24 6.87 -67.59
N THR A 126 -2.83 5.77 -67.10
CA THR A 126 -3.54 4.80 -67.93
C THR A 126 -5.06 4.87 -67.72
N VAL A 127 -5.83 4.40 -68.70
CA VAL A 127 -7.31 4.42 -68.67
C VAL A 127 -7.86 3.60 -67.50
N GLU A 128 -7.20 2.50 -67.14
CA GLU A 128 -7.55 1.65 -65.99
C GLU A 128 -7.21 2.31 -64.65
N GLU A 129 -6.07 2.99 -64.55
CA GLU A 129 -5.69 3.75 -63.36
C GLU A 129 -6.65 4.92 -63.10
N ILE A 130 -7.17 5.56 -64.15
CA ILE A 130 -8.17 6.64 -64.05
C ILE A 130 -9.50 6.09 -63.48
N ALA A 131 -9.92 4.89 -63.89
CA ALA A 131 -11.13 4.26 -63.38
C ALA A 131 -11.00 3.85 -61.89
N ASN A 132 -9.85 3.28 -61.50
CA ASN A 132 -9.58 2.90 -60.12
C ASN A 132 -9.42 4.12 -59.19
N ALA A 133 -8.74 5.18 -59.65
CA ALA A 133 -8.62 6.44 -58.93
C ALA A 133 -10.00 7.11 -58.72
N SER A 134 -10.87 7.07 -59.74
CA SER A 134 -12.25 7.57 -59.66
C SER A 134 -13.11 6.78 -58.66
N SER A 135 -12.97 5.45 -58.59
CA SER A 135 -13.69 4.62 -57.61
C SER A 135 -13.29 4.95 -56.17
N LYS A 136 -11.98 5.04 -55.89
CA LYS A 136 -11.47 5.35 -54.55
C LYS A 136 -11.82 6.77 -54.10
N HIS A 137 -11.86 7.74 -55.02
CA HIS A 137 -12.31 9.11 -54.73
C HIS A 137 -13.77 9.13 -54.21
N SER A 138 -14.67 8.35 -54.83
CA SER A 138 -16.06 8.21 -54.39
C SER A 138 -16.19 7.62 -52.97
N GLU A 139 -15.38 6.62 -52.63
CA GLU A 139 -15.36 6.02 -51.28
C GLU A 139 -14.90 7.03 -50.21
N TYR A 140 -13.85 7.81 -50.48
CA TYR A 140 -13.37 8.83 -49.55
C TYR A 140 -14.36 9.98 -49.36
N ILE A 141 -15.15 10.35 -50.38
CA ILE A 141 -16.23 11.34 -50.25
C ILE A 141 -17.26 10.87 -49.22
N GLN A 142 -17.70 9.62 -49.26
CA GLN A 142 -18.69 9.09 -48.32
C GLN A 142 -18.17 9.05 -46.88
N GLN A 143 -16.88 8.74 -46.70
CA GLN A 143 -16.25 8.70 -45.37
C GLN A 143 -15.91 10.10 -44.83
N THR A 144 -15.81 11.12 -45.69
CA THR A 144 -15.48 12.49 -45.30
C THR A 144 -16.53 13.11 -44.39
N GLU A 145 -17.82 12.81 -44.58
CA GLU A 145 -18.91 13.36 -43.75
C GLU A 145 -18.78 12.96 -42.27
N GLN A 146 -18.46 11.69 -42.02
CA GLN A 146 -18.23 11.16 -40.67
C GLN A 146 -16.96 11.76 -40.03
N MET A 147 -15.91 11.95 -40.82
CA MET A 147 -14.64 12.52 -40.34
C MET A 147 -14.76 14.02 -40.03
N VAL A 148 -15.62 14.77 -40.74
CA VAL A 148 -15.94 16.17 -40.39
C VAL A 148 -16.60 16.28 -39.02
N GLU A 149 -17.51 15.36 -38.67
CA GLU A 149 -18.13 15.36 -37.34
C GLU A 149 -17.11 15.08 -36.22
N LEU A 150 -16.24 14.09 -36.43
CA LEU A 150 -15.15 13.76 -35.49
C LEU A 150 -14.16 14.91 -35.32
N PHE A 151 -13.77 15.57 -36.40
CA PHE A 151 -12.88 16.74 -36.36
C PHE A 151 -13.50 17.89 -35.54
N ASN A 152 -14.78 18.18 -35.77
CA ASN A 152 -15.52 19.19 -35.00
C ASN A 152 -15.64 18.81 -33.51
N GLU A 153 -15.76 17.51 -33.19
CA GLU A 153 -15.78 17.04 -31.81
C GLU A 153 -14.43 17.20 -31.11
N ALA A 154 -13.33 16.85 -31.80
CA ALA A 154 -11.96 17.04 -31.30
C ALA A 154 -11.68 18.53 -31.01
N GLU A 155 -12.14 19.44 -31.89
CA GLU A 155 -12.00 20.88 -31.70
C GLU A 155 -12.79 21.38 -30.48
N ARG A 156 -14.02 20.89 -30.27
CA ARG A 156 -14.84 21.23 -29.07
C ARG A 156 -14.20 20.72 -27.77
N LYS A 157 -13.63 19.50 -27.79
CA LYS A 157 -12.90 18.92 -26.65
C LYS A 157 -11.66 19.77 -26.32
N ASN A 158 -10.87 20.15 -27.33
CA ASN A 158 -9.68 20.97 -27.16
C ASN A 158 -10.00 22.40 -26.67
N LYS A 159 -11.08 23.02 -27.17
CA LYS A 159 -11.60 24.31 -26.65
C LYS A 159 -11.96 24.20 -25.17
N THR A 160 -12.57 23.08 -24.76
CA THR A 160 -12.91 22.84 -23.36
C THR A 160 -11.66 22.69 -22.51
N LEU A 161 -10.67 21.89 -22.92
CA LEU A 161 -9.39 21.74 -22.23
C LEU A 161 -8.70 23.11 -22.03
N ALA A 162 -8.54 23.86 -23.11
CA ALA A 162 -7.90 25.18 -23.11
C ALA A 162 -8.58 26.18 -22.15
N SER A 163 -9.91 26.14 -22.05
CA SER A 163 -10.67 27.04 -21.18
C SER A 163 -10.43 26.80 -19.68
N TRP A 164 -10.02 25.60 -19.28
CA TRP A 164 -9.85 25.22 -17.88
C TRP A 164 -8.38 25.06 -17.44
N THR A 165 -7.50 24.57 -18.31
CA THR A 165 -6.08 24.32 -17.98
C THR A 165 -5.12 25.35 -18.56
N LYS A 166 -5.57 26.14 -19.54
CA LYS A 166 -4.71 26.98 -20.41
C LYS A 166 -3.71 26.19 -21.28
N GLU A 167 -3.77 24.87 -21.25
CA GLU A 167 -2.99 23.98 -22.12
C GLU A 167 -3.79 23.65 -23.38
N ARG A 168 -3.10 23.45 -24.50
CA ARG A 168 -3.70 23.06 -25.78
C ARG A 168 -2.96 21.86 -26.34
N VAL A 169 -3.68 20.98 -27.02
CA VAL A 169 -3.07 19.90 -27.79
C VAL A 169 -2.51 20.49 -29.09
N GLU A 170 -1.18 20.56 -29.21
CA GLU A 170 -0.50 21.17 -30.36
C GLU A 170 -0.72 20.36 -31.65
N GLN A 171 -0.86 19.04 -31.55
CA GLN A 171 -1.08 18.13 -32.67
C GLN A 171 -2.38 18.43 -33.44
N LEU A 172 -3.36 19.09 -32.81
CA LEU A 172 -4.58 19.49 -33.52
C LEU A 172 -4.26 20.49 -34.63
N SER A 173 -3.29 21.39 -34.44
CA SER A 173 -2.91 22.37 -35.47
C SER A 173 -2.28 21.71 -36.70
N ARG A 174 -1.47 20.65 -36.49
CA ARG A 174 -0.88 19.84 -37.56
C ARG A 174 -1.96 19.11 -38.35
N VAL A 175 -2.89 18.46 -37.65
CA VAL A 175 -3.99 17.72 -38.29
C VAL A 175 -4.95 18.65 -39.03
N THR A 176 -5.20 19.87 -38.53
CA THR A 176 -5.96 20.87 -39.29
C THR A 176 -5.30 21.19 -40.63
N MET A 177 -3.97 21.38 -40.65
CA MET A 177 -3.24 21.64 -41.90
C MET A 177 -3.29 20.44 -42.87
N GLN A 178 -3.15 19.22 -42.36
CA GLN A 178 -3.28 18.00 -43.16
C GLN A 178 -4.69 17.84 -43.73
N TRP A 179 -5.71 18.14 -42.93
CA TRP A 179 -7.12 18.10 -43.32
C TRP A 179 -7.46 19.13 -44.41
N ASP A 180 -6.92 20.34 -44.32
CA ASP A 180 -7.07 21.37 -45.36
C ASP A 180 -6.35 20.98 -46.66
N ASN A 181 -5.18 20.36 -46.55
CA ASN A 181 -4.46 19.81 -47.71
C ASN A 181 -5.25 18.68 -48.39
N TYR A 182 -5.81 17.76 -47.61
CA TYR A 182 -6.69 16.70 -48.10
C TYR A 182 -7.88 17.28 -48.88
N LYS A 183 -8.59 18.27 -48.31
CA LYS A 183 -9.71 18.93 -48.99
C LYS A 183 -9.29 19.57 -50.31
N SER A 184 -8.17 20.28 -50.33
CA SER A 184 -7.66 20.89 -51.57
C SER A 184 -7.30 19.85 -52.64
N LEU A 185 -6.71 18.71 -52.26
CA LEU A 185 -6.38 17.63 -53.19
C LEU A 185 -7.63 16.94 -53.73
N MET A 186 -8.66 16.76 -52.90
CA MET A 186 -9.96 16.22 -53.32
C MET A 186 -10.64 17.12 -54.36
N ASP A 187 -10.64 18.43 -54.14
CA ASP A 187 -11.21 19.43 -55.06
C ASP A 187 -10.42 19.51 -56.38
N ASN A 188 -9.09 19.35 -56.33
CA ASN A 188 -8.23 19.35 -57.52
C ASN A 188 -8.40 18.09 -58.38
N HIS A 189 -8.61 16.93 -57.76
CA HIS A 189 -8.75 15.66 -58.50
C HIS A 189 -10.03 15.61 -59.33
N GLU A 190 -11.12 16.21 -58.84
CA GLU A 190 -12.39 16.38 -59.55
C GLU A 190 -12.22 17.17 -60.87
N GLN A 191 -11.34 18.19 -60.89
CA GLN A 191 -11.06 18.99 -62.09
C GLN A 191 -10.16 18.28 -63.12
N ILE A 192 -9.23 17.41 -62.66
CA ILE A 192 -8.30 16.67 -63.53
C ILE A 192 -9.03 15.59 -64.32
N VAL A 193 -9.93 14.84 -63.65
CA VAL A 193 -10.74 13.78 -64.28
C VAL A 193 -11.68 14.36 -65.34
N ALA A 194 -12.29 15.53 -65.09
CA ALA A 194 -13.12 16.22 -66.08
C ALA A 194 -12.35 16.73 -67.32
N ARG A 195 -11.04 17.00 -67.18
CA ARG A 195 -10.19 17.56 -68.24
C ARG A 195 -9.50 16.48 -69.10
N GLN A 196 -9.20 15.32 -68.52
CA GLN A 196 -8.58 14.19 -69.22
C GLN A 196 -9.56 13.43 -70.13
N VAL A 197 -10.83 13.33 -69.74
CA VAL A 197 -11.90 12.69 -70.54
C VAL A 197 -12.19 13.48 -71.84
N LEU A 198 -12.01 14.79 -71.83
CA LEU A 198 -12.22 15.67 -72.99
C LEU A 198 -11.03 15.68 -73.97
N TYR A 199 -9.80 15.44 -73.50
CA TYR A 199 -8.59 15.42 -74.33
C TYR A 199 -8.45 14.11 -75.12
N PHE A 200 -8.79 12.98 -74.49
CA PHE A 200 -8.67 11.65 -75.10
C PHE A 200 -9.66 11.40 -76.26
N CYS A 201 -10.73 12.20 -76.36
CA CYS A 201 -11.76 12.05 -77.40
C CYS A 201 -11.37 12.69 -78.75
N SER A 202 -10.21 13.37 -78.85
CA SER A 202 -9.83 14.17 -80.03
C SER A 202 -8.73 13.58 -80.93
N MET A 203 -8.20 12.40 -80.63
CA MET A 203 -7.11 11.79 -81.41
C MET A 203 -7.36 10.31 -81.67
N SER A 204 -7.93 9.98 -82.84
CA SER A 204 -7.47 8.84 -83.65
C SER A 204 -8.30 8.73 -84.93
N SER A 205 -7.70 9.11 -86.05
CA SER A 205 -8.05 8.64 -87.40
C SER A 205 -6.77 8.09 -87.99
N ASN A 206 -6.75 6.81 -88.37
CA ASN A 206 -6.03 6.31 -89.55
C ASN A 206 -6.22 4.79 -89.71
N THR A 207 -6.86 4.41 -90.80
CA THR A 207 -7.34 3.04 -91.13
C THR A 207 -6.43 2.31 -92.13
N LEU A 208 -5.11 2.56 -92.13
CA LEU A 208 -4.16 1.96 -93.09
C LEU A 208 -2.90 1.32 -92.47
N GLN A 209 -2.80 1.22 -91.14
CA GLN A 209 -1.70 0.51 -90.45
C GLN A 209 -2.06 -0.89 -89.95
N MET A 210 -3.34 -1.29 -90.00
CA MET A 210 -3.82 -2.54 -89.40
C MET A 210 -3.30 -3.80 -90.11
N GLU A 211 -3.24 -3.83 -91.44
CA GLU A 211 -2.88 -5.06 -92.18
C GLU A 211 -1.42 -5.52 -91.99
N VAL A 212 -0.47 -4.59 -91.87
CA VAL A 212 0.94 -4.92 -91.62
C VAL A 212 1.12 -5.49 -90.21
N ILE A 213 0.36 -4.95 -89.25
CA ILE A 213 0.40 -5.33 -87.84
C ILE A 213 -0.24 -6.71 -87.61
N MET A 214 -1.31 -7.06 -88.34
CA MET A 214 -1.93 -8.40 -88.28
C MET A 214 -0.92 -9.52 -88.63
N SER A 215 -0.18 -9.37 -89.73
CA SER A 215 0.79 -10.40 -90.17
C SER A 215 1.99 -10.54 -89.22
N SER A 216 2.40 -9.45 -88.58
CA SER A 216 3.50 -9.45 -87.62
C SER A 216 3.10 -10.14 -86.31
N LEU A 217 1.88 -9.90 -85.83
CA LEU A 217 1.37 -10.48 -84.58
C LEU A 217 1.11 -11.99 -84.69
N GLU A 218 0.66 -12.47 -85.84
CA GLU A 218 0.55 -13.92 -86.10
C GLU A 218 1.92 -14.62 -86.08
N SER A 219 2.95 -14.00 -86.67
CA SER A 219 4.32 -14.54 -86.64
C SER A 219 4.90 -14.57 -85.22
N GLN A 220 4.62 -13.55 -84.40
CA GLN A 220 5.11 -13.49 -83.02
C GLN A 220 4.40 -14.50 -82.11
N THR A 221 3.10 -14.73 -82.31
CA THR A 221 2.34 -15.77 -81.61
C THR A 221 2.87 -17.17 -81.89
N ASN A 222 3.23 -17.47 -83.15
CA ASN A 222 3.84 -18.76 -83.51
C ASN A 222 5.23 -18.96 -82.91
N ASN A 223 6.06 -17.92 -82.88
CA ASN A 223 7.36 -17.98 -82.23
C ASN A 223 7.25 -18.19 -80.72
N PHE A 224 6.28 -17.52 -80.07
CA PHE A 224 6.00 -17.70 -78.65
C PHE A 224 5.60 -19.15 -78.33
N ASN A 225 4.67 -19.73 -79.10
CA ASN A 225 4.25 -21.12 -78.90
C ASN A 225 5.42 -22.11 -79.06
N SER A 226 6.37 -21.86 -79.97
CA SER A 226 7.58 -22.70 -80.11
C SER A 226 8.53 -22.58 -78.91
N GLU A 227 8.67 -21.40 -78.30
CA GLU A 227 9.49 -21.21 -77.10
C GLU A 227 8.87 -21.84 -75.85
N VAL A 228 7.53 -21.83 -75.74
CA VAL A 228 6.79 -22.53 -74.67
C VAL A 228 7.00 -24.04 -74.76
N GLU A 229 6.91 -24.63 -75.94
CA GLU A 229 7.13 -26.08 -76.15
C GLU A 229 8.57 -26.50 -75.79
N LYS A 230 9.57 -25.69 -76.19
CA LYS A 230 10.98 -25.91 -75.81
C LYS A 230 11.23 -25.78 -74.31
N PHE A 231 10.52 -24.87 -73.63
CA PHE A 231 10.59 -24.75 -72.18
C PHE A 231 9.96 -25.97 -71.50
N GLY A 232 8.75 -26.37 -71.92
CA GLY A 232 8.05 -27.53 -71.40
C GLY A 232 8.89 -28.81 -71.49
N MET A 233 9.52 -29.07 -72.64
CA MET A 233 10.40 -30.22 -72.83
C MET A 233 11.60 -30.25 -71.86
N ARG A 234 12.20 -29.08 -71.58
CA ARG A 234 13.31 -28.97 -70.61
C ARG A 234 12.83 -29.13 -69.16
N TRP A 235 11.68 -28.54 -68.84
CA TRP A 235 11.06 -28.66 -67.52
C TRP A 235 10.71 -30.11 -67.18
N TYR A 236 10.01 -30.82 -68.06
CA TYR A 236 9.63 -32.22 -67.81
C TYR A 236 10.81 -33.19 -67.73
N GLN A 237 11.94 -32.88 -68.38
CA GLN A 237 13.16 -33.69 -68.31
C GLN A 237 13.95 -33.49 -67.01
N LEU A 238 14.03 -32.24 -66.52
CA LEU A 238 14.92 -31.84 -65.44
C LEU A 238 14.21 -31.57 -64.11
N ARG A 239 12.88 -31.61 -64.06
CA ARG A 239 12.13 -31.39 -62.81
C ARG A 239 12.59 -32.37 -61.72
N PRO A 240 12.78 -31.89 -60.48
CA PRO A 240 13.14 -32.77 -59.36
C PRO A 240 12.10 -33.89 -59.19
N ARG A 241 12.57 -35.15 -59.16
CA ARG A 241 11.68 -36.30 -58.90
C ARG A 241 11.53 -36.54 -57.41
N GLU A 242 10.30 -36.72 -56.96
CA GLU A 242 9.94 -36.96 -55.55
C GLU A 242 10.63 -38.22 -54.97
N ASP A 243 10.96 -39.20 -55.80
CA ASP A 243 11.57 -40.47 -55.39
C ASP A 243 13.10 -40.40 -55.08
N GLN A 244 13.76 -39.26 -55.32
CA GLN A 244 15.22 -39.12 -55.13
C GLN A 244 15.61 -38.47 -53.78
N LEU A 245 14.65 -38.24 -52.89
CA LEU A 245 14.80 -37.52 -51.62
C LEU A 245 15.48 -38.33 -50.48
N GLU A 246 15.93 -39.56 -50.73
CA GLU A 246 16.59 -40.41 -49.71
C GLU A 246 18.10 -40.12 -49.51
N GLY A 247 18.74 -39.37 -50.41
CA GLY A 247 20.17 -38.98 -50.30
C GLY A 247 20.40 -37.62 -49.64
N GLU A 248 21.67 -37.32 -49.28
CA GLU A 248 22.17 -35.96 -49.02
C GLU A 248 22.18 -35.12 -50.32
N MET A 249 21.05 -35.02 -51.01
CA MET A 249 20.88 -33.99 -52.01
C MET A 249 20.70 -32.65 -51.30
N ASP A 250 21.42 -31.65 -51.78
CA ASP A 250 21.30 -30.29 -51.30
C ASP A 250 19.91 -29.76 -51.64
N VAL A 251 19.02 -29.74 -50.64
CA VAL A 251 17.66 -29.24 -50.79
C VAL A 251 17.66 -27.77 -51.24
N GLN A 252 18.71 -27.01 -50.90
CA GLN A 252 18.87 -25.63 -51.39
C GLN A 252 19.14 -25.59 -52.89
N ALA A 253 19.86 -26.56 -53.45
CA ALA A 253 20.11 -26.65 -54.90
C ALA A 253 18.82 -26.92 -55.69
N SER A 254 17.91 -27.75 -55.16
CA SER A 254 16.60 -28.01 -55.78
C SER A 254 15.68 -26.79 -55.77
N ILE A 255 15.68 -26.01 -54.68
CA ILE A 255 14.92 -24.74 -54.58
C ILE A 255 15.50 -23.69 -55.53
N ALA A 256 16.83 -23.57 -55.60
CA ALA A 256 17.51 -22.68 -56.53
C ALA A 256 17.18 -23.00 -58.00
N PHE A 257 17.09 -24.29 -58.35
CA PHE A 257 16.71 -24.72 -59.69
C PHE A 257 15.25 -24.35 -60.05
N ILE A 258 14.31 -24.56 -59.12
CA ILE A 258 12.89 -24.22 -59.34
C ILE A 258 12.69 -22.71 -59.46
N THR A 259 13.35 -21.91 -58.63
CA THR A 259 13.29 -20.44 -58.69
C THR A 259 13.90 -19.89 -59.97
N GLU A 260 15.02 -20.46 -60.45
CA GLU A 260 15.60 -20.12 -61.76
C GLU A 260 14.61 -20.41 -62.91
N LYS A 261 13.95 -21.58 -62.88
CA LYS A 261 12.98 -21.96 -63.92
C LYS A 261 11.68 -21.15 -63.85
N ARG A 262 11.26 -20.72 -62.66
CA ARG A 262 10.14 -19.78 -62.47
C ARG A 262 10.43 -18.43 -63.12
N LEU A 263 11.64 -17.90 -62.91
CA LEU A 263 12.05 -16.63 -63.51
C LEU A 263 12.08 -16.70 -65.05
N GLU A 264 12.59 -17.80 -65.61
CA GLU A 264 12.53 -18.04 -67.07
C GLU A 264 11.09 -18.10 -67.60
N TRP A 265 10.17 -18.69 -66.83
CA TRP A 265 8.76 -18.82 -67.21
C TRP A 265 7.98 -17.50 -67.11
N ASP A 266 8.22 -16.70 -66.08
CA ASP A 266 7.57 -15.40 -65.91
C ASP A 266 7.96 -14.43 -67.04
N GLN A 267 9.20 -14.49 -67.54
CA GLN A 267 9.63 -13.74 -68.74
C GLN A 267 8.84 -14.14 -70.00
N LEU A 268 8.50 -15.43 -70.15
CA LEU A 268 7.63 -15.90 -71.23
C LEU A 268 6.19 -15.40 -71.02
N MET A 269 5.68 -15.35 -69.79
CA MET A 269 4.34 -14.81 -69.50
C MET A 269 4.23 -13.31 -69.77
N GLU A 270 5.26 -12.52 -69.50
CA GLU A 270 5.29 -11.11 -69.91
C GLU A 270 5.23 -10.93 -71.43
N MET A 271 5.81 -11.87 -72.20
CA MET A 271 5.71 -11.86 -73.67
C MET A 271 4.29 -12.22 -74.12
N ARG A 272 3.65 -13.22 -73.47
CA ARG A 272 2.25 -13.59 -73.70
C ARG A 272 1.31 -12.40 -73.48
N ASP A 273 1.48 -11.69 -72.37
CA ASP A 273 0.60 -10.58 -72.00
C ASP A 273 0.81 -9.36 -72.89
N ARG A 274 2.04 -9.09 -73.33
CA ARG A 274 2.31 -8.12 -74.41
C ARG A 274 1.58 -8.50 -75.69
N LEU A 275 1.66 -9.76 -76.13
CA LEU A 275 0.94 -10.23 -77.30
C LEU A 275 -0.59 -10.12 -77.12
N ARG A 276 -1.14 -10.51 -75.97
CA ARG A 276 -2.58 -10.38 -75.70
C ARG A 276 -3.04 -8.91 -75.73
N ASN A 277 -2.25 -8.01 -75.14
CA ASN A 277 -2.52 -6.57 -75.16
C ASN A 277 -2.43 -6.00 -76.58
N ASP A 278 -1.48 -6.44 -77.39
CA ASP A 278 -1.38 -6.04 -78.79
C ASP A 278 -2.61 -6.54 -79.59
N TYR A 279 -3.03 -7.79 -79.40
CA TYR A 279 -4.26 -8.32 -80.03
C TYR A 279 -5.53 -7.56 -79.60
N GLN A 280 -5.66 -7.19 -78.32
CA GLN A 280 -6.78 -6.37 -77.82
C GLN A 280 -6.73 -4.92 -78.32
N HIS A 281 -5.54 -4.30 -78.38
CA HIS A 281 -5.34 -2.93 -78.86
C HIS A 281 -5.75 -2.77 -80.33
N PHE A 282 -5.52 -3.81 -81.13
CA PHE A 282 -5.92 -3.85 -82.54
C PHE A 282 -7.29 -4.54 -82.77
N ASN A 283 -8.06 -4.82 -81.70
CA ASN A 283 -9.41 -5.40 -81.78
C ASN A 283 -9.46 -6.72 -82.60
N MET A 284 -8.41 -7.54 -82.48
CA MET A 284 -8.30 -8.84 -83.10
C MET A 284 -8.78 -9.93 -82.13
N GLY A 285 -9.25 -11.07 -82.66
CA GLY A 285 -9.68 -12.22 -81.85
C GLY A 285 -8.57 -12.74 -80.93
N GLU A 286 -8.94 -13.28 -79.76
CA GLU A 286 -7.96 -13.72 -78.74
C GLU A 286 -6.95 -14.74 -79.26
N PRO A 287 -5.64 -14.58 -78.98
CA PRO A 287 -4.62 -15.56 -79.33
C PRO A 287 -4.75 -16.82 -78.46
N VAL A 288 -4.51 -17.99 -79.07
CA VAL A 288 -4.60 -19.31 -78.42
C VAL A 288 -3.20 -19.80 -78.03
N PHE A 289 -3.04 -20.21 -76.78
CA PHE A 289 -1.78 -20.70 -76.20
C PHE A 289 -1.97 -22.10 -75.56
N PRO A 290 -1.80 -23.20 -76.32
CA PRO A 290 -2.27 -24.53 -75.90
C PRO A 290 -1.54 -25.14 -74.69
N GLU A 291 -0.22 -24.98 -74.56
CA GLU A 291 0.59 -25.66 -73.52
C GLU A 291 0.84 -24.81 -72.28
N VAL A 292 0.42 -23.54 -72.31
CA VAL A 292 0.71 -22.58 -71.24
C VAL A 292 0.01 -22.96 -69.94
N GLU A 293 -1.24 -23.42 -70.00
CA GLU A 293 -2.01 -23.76 -68.80
C GLU A 293 -1.46 -25.01 -68.10
N ASP A 294 -1.06 -26.04 -68.87
CA ASP A 294 -0.54 -27.30 -68.34
C ASP A 294 0.83 -27.13 -67.67
N ILE A 295 1.75 -26.39 -68.31
CA ILE A 295 3.09 -26.13 -67.75
C ILE A 295 3.01 -25.21 -66.54
N GLU A 296 2.17 -24.17 -66.57
CA GLU A 296 1.97 -23.28 -65.41
C GLU A 296 1.35 -24.02 -64.23
N ALA A 297 0.43 -24.96 -64.48
CA ALA A 297 -0.14 -25.80 -63.43
C ALA A 297 0.92 -26.73 -62.78
N ASP A 298 1.76 -27.38 -63.59
CA ASP A 298 2.81 -28.29 -63.09
C ASP A 298 3.93 -27.53 -62.36
N LEU A 299 4.35 -26.37 -62.89
CA LEU A 299 5.36 -25.51 -62.26
C LEU A 299 4.87 -24.93 -60.92
N LYS A 300 3.62 -24.46 -60.87
CA LYS A 300 2.98 -24.00 -59.63
C LYS A 300 2.89 -25.10 -58.58
N SER A 301 2.59 -26.34 -59.00
CA SER A 301 2.53 -27.48 -58.07
C SER A 301 3.90 -27.75 -57.43
N HIS A 302 4.99 -27.75 -58.21
CA HIS A 302 6.34 -27.94 -57.65
C HIS A 302 6.81 -26.74 -56.82
N GLU A 303 6.48 -25.52 -57.22
CA GLU A 303 6.75 -24.30 -56.44
C GLU A 303 6.06 -24.34 -55.06
N GLN A 304 4.81 -24.81 -55.01
CA GLN A 304 4.08 -24.99 -53.77
C GLN A 304 4.72 -26.05 -52.87
N ILE A 305 5.17 -27.18 -53.42
CA ILE A 305 5.76 -28.28 -52.64
C ILE A 305 7.13 -27.88 -52.06
N TRP A 306 8.01 -27.27 -52.87
CA TRP A 306 9.37 -26.92 -52.44
C TRP A 306 9.44 -25.57 -51.72
N GLY A 307 8.53 -24.65 -52.00
CA GLY A 307 8.39 -23.37 -51.30
C GLY A 307 8.09 -23.55 -49.81
N LEU A 308 7.40 -24.62 -49.41
CA LEU A 308 7.19 -24.96 -47.99
C LEU A 308 8.51 -25.19 -47.24
N PHE A 309 9.51 -25.78 -47.90
CA PHE A 309 10.82 -26.04 -47.29
C PHE A 309 11.65 -24.75 -47.17
N GLU A 310 11.58 -23.89 -48.18
CA GLU A 310 12.22 -22.57 -48.17
C GLU A 310 11.62 -21.67 -47.08
N GLU A 311 10.29 -21.64 -46.98
CA GLU A 311 9.57 -20.88 -45.96
C GLU A 311 9.91 -21.38 -44.55
N PHE A 312 9.99 -22.70 -44.35
CA PHE A 312 10.41 -23.30 -43.08
C PHE A 312 11.85 -22.92 -42.72
N ASN A 313 12.82 -23.08 -43.63
CA ASN A 313 14.23 -22.78 -43.36
C ASN A 313 14.47 -21.29 -43.11
N THR A 314 13.83 -20.42 -43.90
CA THR A 314 13.95 -18.96 -43.73
C THR A 314 13.43 -18.55 -42.35
N SER A 315 12.29 -19.11 -41.95
CA SER A 315 11.71 -18.86 -40.63
C SER A 315 12.58 -19.45 -39.51
N MET A 316 13.15 -20.64 -39.70
CA MET A 316 14.06 -21.28 -38.75
C MET A 316 15.36 -20.47 -38.55
N GLN A 317 15.91 -19.90 -39.63
CA GLN A 317 17.12 -19.09 -39.59
C GLN A 317 16.92 -17.80 -38.79
N GLN A 318 15.74 -17.17 -38.89
CA GLN A 318 15.41 -16.00 -38.08
C GLN A 318 15.50 -16.29 -36.57
N PHE A 319 15.11 -17.50 -36.14
CA PHE A 319 15.27 -17.92 -34.76
C PHE A 319 16.72 -18.25 -34.42
N ALA A 320 17.46 -18.89 -35.33
CA ALA A 320 18.86 -19.27 -35.12
C ALA A 320 19.77 -18.06 -34.87
N ASP A 321 19.54 -16.97 -35.61
CA ASP A 321 20.36 -15.74 -35.55
C ASP A 321 20.07 -14.87 -34.30
N GLU A 322 18.97 -15.11 -33.57
CA GLU A 322 18.62 -14.33 -32.38
C GLU A 322 19.60 -14.62 -31.22
N GLU A 323 20.09 -13.56 -30.58
CA GLU A 323 20.95 -13.65 -29.40
C GLU A 323 20.22 -14.37 -28.25
N TRP A 324 20.87 -15.36 -27.63
CA TRP A 324 20.27 -16.18 -26.58
C TRP A 324 19.81 -15.35 -25.38
N ILE A 325 20.53 -14.27 -25.05
CA ILE A 325 20.18 -13.42 -23.90
C ILE A 325 18.80 -12.76 -24.06
N VAL A 326 18.40 -12.47 -25.29
CA VAL A 326 17.08 -11.93 -25.65
C VAL A 326 16.08 -13.07 -25.83
N PHE A 327 16.48 -14.11 -26.55
CA PHE A 327 15.62 -15.22 -26.94
C PHE A 327 15.20 -16.13 -25.78
N ARG A 328 16.04 -16.28 -24.73
CA ARG A 328 15.78 -17.14 -23.56
C ARG A 328 14.47 -16.83 -22.83
N SER A 329 13.98 -15.59 -22.92
CA SER A 329 12.69 -15.16 -22.34
C SER A 329 11.48 -15.49 -23.24
N LYS A 330 11.73 -15.84 -24.50
CA LYS A 330 10.74 -16.05 -25.58
C LYS A 330 10.73 -17.47 -26.12
N THR A 331 11.26 -18.46 -25.38
CA THR A 331 11.35 -19.86 -25.87
C THR A 331 10.00 -20.46 -26.28
N PHE A 332 8.89 -19.96 -25.73
CA PHE A 332 7.54 -20.38 -26.11
C PHE A 332 7.19 -20.05 -27.57
N LYS A 333 7.77 -19.00 -28.16
CA LYS A 333 7.56 -18.64 -29.57
C LYS A 333 8.08 -19.73 -30.51
N PHE A 334 9.16 -20.41 -30.11
CA PHE A 334 9.69 -21.53 -30.87
C PHE A 334 8.79 -22.76 -30.79
N GLU A 335 8.22 -23.04 -29.62
CA GLU A 335 7.24 -24.11 -29.45
C GLU A 335 5.97 -23.86 -30.27
N GLU A 336 5.44 -22.62 -30.24
CA GLU A 336 4.32 -22.21 -31.09
C GLU A 336 4.64 -22.35 -32.58
N PHE A 337 5.85 -21.93 -33.00
CA PHE A 337 6.32 -22.09 -34.38
C PHE A 337 6.34 -23.56 -34.82
N LEU A 338 6.92 -24.45 -34.00
CA LEU A 338 6.97 -25.89 -34.31
C LEU A 338 5.57 -26.49 -34.41
N ASN A 339 4.66 -26.12 -33.50
CA ASN A 339 3.28 -26.61 -33.51
C ASN A 339 2.49 -26.09 -34.72
N GLN A 340 2.63 -24.80 -35.06
CA GLN A 340 1.99 -24.21 -36.25
C GLN A 340 2.46 -24.90 -37.54
N TRP A 341 3.76 -25.19 -37.65
CA TRP A 341 4.29 -25.93 -38.80
C TRP A 341 3.84 -27.38 -38.82
N ASN A 342 3.77 -28.05 -37.67
CA ASN A 342 3.28 -29.42 -37.58
C ASN A 342 1.79 -29.51 -37.98
N ASP A 343 0.96 -28.55 -37.55
CA ASP A 343 -0.46 -28.45 -37.93
C ASP A 343 -0.61 -28.11 -39.42
N LYS A 344 0.20 -27.18 -39.94
CA LYS A 344 0.21 -26.80 -41.36
C LYS A 344 0.55 -27.99 -42.27
N LEU A 345 1.53 -28.79 -41.89
CA LEU A 345 1.96 -29.98 -42.63
C LEU A 345 1.01 -31.17 -42.46
N SER A 346 0.31 -31.27 -41.32
CA SER A 346 -0.66 -32.35 -41.07
C SER A 346 -2.00 -32.11 -41.75
N ASN A 347 -2.41 -30.85 -41.91
CA ASN A 347 -3.69 -30.46 -42.50
C ASN A 347 -3.64 -30.25 -44.03
N SER A 348 -2.47 -30.33 -44.66
CA SER A 348 -2.31 -30.08 -46.11
C SER A 348 -2.88 -31.19 -47.01
N GLY A 349 -3.30 -32.33 -46.47
CA GLY A 349 -4.01 -33.40 -47.20
C GLY A 349 -3.17 -34.21 -48.20
N GLU A 350 -2.05 -33.67 -48.68
CA GLU A 350 -1.12 -34.33 -49.60
C GLU A 350 0.14 -34.81 -48.85
N THR A 351 0.35 -36.12 -48.81
CA THR A 351 1.54 -36.74 -48.19
C THR A 351 2.68 -36.81 -49.19
N THR A 352 3.31 -35.66 -49.46
CA THR A 352 4.52 -35.62 -50.28
C THR A 352 5.74 -36.09 -49.47
N PRO A 353 6.77 -36.66 -50.10
CA PRO A 353 8.00 -37.04 -49.39
C PRO A 353 8.68 -35.85 -48.67
N VAL A 354 8.48 -34.62 -49.16
CA VAL A 354 8.97 -33.37 -48.56
C VAL A 354 8.29 -33.09 -47.21
N THR A 355 6.96 -33.24 -47.12
CA THR A 355 6.23 -32.99 -45.86
C THR A 355 6.60 -34.03 -44.80
N VAL A 356 6.77 -35.30 -45.18
CA VAL A 356 7.23 -36.37 -44.28
C VAL A 356 8.63 -36.10 -43.72
N ARG A 357 9.54 -35.57 -44.54
CA ARG A 357 10.89 -35.21 -44.09
C ARG A 357 10.87 -34.03 -43.12
N LEU A 358 10.09 -32.99 -43.40
CA LEU A 358 9.92 -31.83 -42.52
C LEU A 358 9.34 -32.23 -41.17
N ILE A 359 8.32 -33.11 -41.15
CA ILE A 359 7.74 -33.63 -39.90
C ILE A 359 8.80 -34.34 -39.05
N ARG A 360 9.64 -35.20 -39.64
CA ARG A 360 10.74 -35.85 -38.89
C ARG A 360 11.77 -34.87 -38.34
N GLU A 361 12.08 -33.78 -39.04
CA GLU A 361 12.96 -32.74 -38.53
C GLU A 361 12.29 -31.91 -37.43
N LEU A 362 11.00 -31.60 -37.56
CA LEU A 362 10.20 -30.93 -36.53
C LEU A 362 10.15 -31.74 -35.23
N GLU A 363 9.94 -33.06 -35.31
CA GLU A 363 9.92 -33.96 -34.16
C GLU A 363 11.24 -33.86 -33.37
N LYS A 364 12.40 -33.80 -34.07
CA LYS A 364 13.70 -33.64 -33.41
C LYS A 364 13.78 -32.32 -32.64
N TYR A 365 13.35 -31.21 -33.24
CA TYR A 365 13.32 -29.91 -32.53
C TYR A 365 12.30 -29.89 -31.38
N GLN A 366 11.20 -30.63 -31.50
CA GLN A 366 10.21 -30.71 -30.44
C GLN A 366 10.75 -31.42 -29.18
N THR A 367 11.66 -32.39 -29.34
CA THR A 367 12.28 -33.07 -28.19
C THR A 367 13.17 -32.16 -27.33
N MET A 368 13.77 -31.10 -27.89
CA MET A 368 14.64 -30.18 -27.13
C MET A 368 13.87 -29.08 -26.39
N VAL A 369 12.65 -28.75 -26.81
CA VAL A 369 11.83 -27.66 -26.23
C VAL A 369 11.68 -27.77 -24.70
N PRO A 370 11.34 -28.94 -24.11
CA PRO A 370 11.16 -29.07 -22.67
C PRO A 370 12.44 -28.83 -21.86
N VAL A 371 13.61 -28.98 -22.48
CA VAL A 371 14.93 -28.86 -21.85
C VAL A 371 15.43 -27.43 -21.87
N LEU A 372 15.03 -26.62 -22.86
CA LEU A 372 15.45 -25.21 -22.99
C LEU A 372 15.22 -24.37 -21.73
N LYS A 373 14.19 -24.70 -20.93
CA LYS A 373 13.91 -24.01 -19.67
C LYS A 373 15.04 -24.14 -18.63
N TYR A 374 15.85 -25.20 -18.69
CA TYR A 374 16.98 -25.42 -17.78
C TYR A 374 18.25 -24.67 -18.20
N VAL A 375 18.27 -24.14 -19.43
CA VAL A 375 19.45 -23.55 -20.08
C VAL A 375 19.32 -22.03 -20.22
N ARG A 376 18.22 -21.45 -19.74
CA ARG A 376 17.99 -19.98 -19.72
C ARG A 376 19.05 -19.24 -18.91
N GLY A 377 19.58 -19.88 -17.88
CA GLY A 377 20.70 -19.36 -17.07
C GLY A 377 20.39 -18.06 -16.32
N GLU A 378 19.12 -17.77 -16.00
CA GLU A 378 18.74 -16.59 -15.19
C GLU A 378 19.37 -16.59 -13.80
N VAL A 379 19.58 -17.78 -13.23
CA VAL A 379 20.14 -17.98 -11.88
C VAL A 379 21.62 -18.39 -11.89
N PHE A 380 22.24 -18.47 -13.07
CA PHE A 380 23.59 -19.01 -13.23
C PHE A 380 24.67 -18.01 -12.80
N SER A 381 25.72 -18.54 -12.19
CA SER A 381 26.98 -17.82 -11.98
C SER A 381 27.93 -18.11 -13.14
N GLU A 382 29.03 -17.37 -13.26
CA GLU A 382 30.08 -17.69 -14.25
C GLU A 382 30.54 -19.15 -14.18
N LYS A 383 30.62 -19.71 -12.97
CA LYS A 383 30.98 -21.13 -12.77
C LYS A 383 29.93 -22.07 -13.37
N HIS A 384 28.65 -21.76 -13.23
CA HIS A 384 27.56 -22.56 -13.79
C HIS A 384 27.51 -22.47 -15.33
N TRP A 385 27.82 -21.31 -15.90
CA TRP A 385 27.94 -21.17 -17.37
C TRP A 385 29.08 -22.01 -17.94
N ILE A 386 30.24 -22.04 -17.28
CA ILE A 386 31.37 -22.88 -17.69
C ILE A 386 31.02 -24.37 -17.58
N GLU A 387 30.37 -24.77 -16.49
CA GLU A 387 29.92 -26.15 -16.29
C GLU A 387 28.93 -26.57 -17.37
N MET A 388 27.97 -25.70 -17.72
CA MET A 388 27.01 -25.93 -18.81
C MET A 388 27.68 -26.03 -20.18
N TYR A 389 28.65 -25.16 -20.50
CA TYR A 389 29.40 -25.25 -21.75
C TYR A 389 30.18 -26.56 -21.87
N ASN A 390 30.78 -27.03 -20.78
CA ASN A 390 31.47 -28.32 -20.74
C ASN A 390 30.51 -29.50 -20.94
N LEU A 391 29.32 -29.47 -20.32
CA LEU A 391 28.31 -30.52 -20.49
C LEU A 391 27.75 -30.57 -21.92
N LEU A 392 27.56 -29.41 -22.55
CA LEU A 392 26.98 -29.30 -23.89
C LEU A 392 28.03 -29.32 -25.01
N GLY A 393 29.33 -29.31 -24.71
CA GLY A 393 30.37 -29.23 -25.74
C GLY A 393 30.37 -27.92 -26.55
N ILE A 394 29.83 -26.84 -25.98
CA ILE A 394 29.89 -25.50 -26.58
C ILE A 394 31.32 -24.97 -26.36
N PRO A 395 32.00 -24.42 -27.38
CA PRO A 395 33.35 -23.89 -27.22
C PRO A 395 33.40 -22.83 -26.10
N SER A 396 34.29 -23.03 -25.12
CA SER A 396 34.46 -22.11 -23.98
C SER A 396 35.00 -20.72 -24.37
N THR A 397 35.31 -20.50 -25.65
CA THR A 397 35.63 -19.19 -26.25
C THR A 397 34.41 -18.32 -26.51
N THR A 398 33.20 -18.90 -26.52
CA THR A 398 31.95 -18.16 -26.72
C THR A 398 31.56 -17.48 -25.42
N THR A 399 31.59 -16.14 -25.41
CA THR A 399 31.09 -15.34 -24.30
C THR A 399 29.56 -15.35 -24.27
N ILE A 400 28.97 -15.13 -23.09
CA ILE A 400 27.50 -15.10 -22.91
C ILE A 400 26.84 -14.13 -23.90
N ASP A 401 27.48 -13.00 -24.19
CA ASP A 401 26.97 -11.96 -25.10
C ASP A 401 27.00 -12.37 -26.58
N LYS A 402 27.76 -13.41 -26.96
CA LYS A 402 27.88 -13.91 -28.34
C LYS A 402 27.13 -15.22 -28.55
N LEU A 403 26.48 -15.72 -27.51
CA LEU A 403 25.71 -16.96 -27.56
C LEU A 403 24.40 -16.70 -28.28
N THR A 404 24.18 -17.35 -29.43
CA THR A 404 22.93 -17.31 -30.20
C THR A 404 22.13 -18.61 -30.03
N PHE A 405 20.85 -18.61 -30.41
CA PHE A 405 20.04 -19.83 -30.36
C PHE A 405 20.56 -20.93 -31.29
N GLU A 406 21.22 -20.57 -32.40
CA GLU A 406 21.89 -21.51 -33.31
C GLU A 406 22.84 -22.47 -32.57
N HIS A 407 23.56 -21.99 -31.55
CA HIS A 407 24.47 -22.83 -30.77
C HIS A 407 23.73 -23.96 -30.05
N PHE A 408 22.50 -23.73 -29.58
CA PHE A 408 21.66 -24.75 -28.96
C PHE A 408 21.00 -25.68 -29.99
N LEU A 409 20.67 -25.17 -31.17
CA LEU A 409 20.15 -25.98 -32.28
C LEU A 409 21.20 -26.99 -32.79
N LYS A 410 22.47 -26.57 -32.88
CA LYS A 410 23.59 -27.44 -33.27
C LYS A 410 23.83 -28.57 -32.26
N VAL A 411 23.68 -28.29 -30.97
CA VAL A 411 23.92 -29.26 -29.89
C VAL A 411 22.62 -29.87 -29.34
N ARG A 412 21.53 -29.84 -30.10
CA ARG A 412 20.19 -30.30 -29.65
C ARG A 412 20.18 -31.74 -29.13
N GLU A 413 20.97 -32.63 -29.72
CA GLU A 413 21.03 -34.05 -29.31
C GLU A 413 21.71 -34.22 -27.95
N GLU A 414 22.84 -33.55 -27.72
CA GLU A 414 23.51 -33.60 -26.41
C GLU A 414 22.70 -32.85 -25.35
N LEU A 415 21.97 -31.78 -25.73
CA LEU A 415 21.08 -31.04 -24.85
C LEU A 415 19.95 -31.93 -24.31
N VAL A 416 19.32 -32.74 -25.17
CA VAL A 416 18.30 -33.72 -24.75
C VAL A 416 18.91 -34.82 -23.88
N LYS A 417 20.11 -35.30 -24.22
CA LYS A 417 20.82 -36.35 -23.48
C LYS A 417 21.26 -35.91 -22.07
N GLN A 418 21.65 -34.65 -21.90
CA GLN A 418 22.10 -34.08 -20.61
C GLN A 418 20.97 -33.40 -19.81
N ALA A 419 19.71 -33.62 -20.16
CA ALA A 419 18.56 -32.92 -19.58
C ALA A 419 18.51 -33.01 -18.04
N ASP A 420 18.78 -34.19 -17.46
CA ASP A 420 18.74 -34.39 -16.01
C ASP A 420 19.88 -33.65 -15.28
N ALA A 421 21.09 -33.65 -15.86
CA ALA A 421 22.23 -32.91 -15.32
C ALA A 421 21.99 -31.39 -15.36
N LEU A 422 21.41 -30.88 -16.44
CA LEU A 422 21.04 -29.47 -16.58
C LEU A 422 19.94 -29.07 -15.58
N LYS A 423 18.96 -29.96 -15.34
CA LYS A 423 17.92 -29.74 -14.34
C LYS A 423 18.48 -29.67 -12.92
N GLU A 424 19.39 -30.56 -12.56
CA GLU A 424 20.05 -30.56 -11.25
C GLU A 424 20.90 -29.29 -11.04
N MET A 425 21.71 -28.93 -12.05
CA MET A 425 22.50 -27.68 -12.04
C MET A 425 21.60 -26.45 -11.86
N ASN A 426 20.48 -26.38 -12.59
CA ASN A 426 19.58 -25.24 -12.49
C ASN A 426 18.89 -25.17 -11.13
N SER A 427 18.52 -26.31 -10.54
CA SER A 427 17.99 -26.37 -9.17
C SER A 427 19.01 -25.89 -8.14
N LYS A 428 20.28 -26.30 -8.28
CA LYS A 428 21.38 -25.86 -7.42
C LYS A 428 21.60 -24.35 -7.54
N ALA A 429 21.69 -23.84 -8.76
CA ALA A 429 21.88 -22.41 -9.02
C ALA A 429 20.71 -21.55 -8.46
N ALA A 430 19.47 -22.03 -8.58
CA ALA A 430 18.28 -21.37 -8.03
C ALA A 430 18.26 -21.38 -6.49
N GLY A 431 18.83 -22.39 -5.84
CA GLY A 431 19.00 -22.40 -4.38
C GLY A 431 20.11 -21.46 -3.90
N GLU A 432 21.20 -21.35 -4.65
CA GLU A 432 22.34 -20.50 -4.30
C GLU A 432 22.07 -19.00 -4.50
N ILE A 433 21.27 -18.61 -5.50
CA ILE A 433 21.03 -17.17 -5.79
C ILE A 433 20.36 -16.45 -4.62
N VAL A 434 19.45 -17.12 -3.90
CA VAL A 434 18.77 -16.55 -2.72
C VAL A 434 19.78 -16.21 -1.62
N ILE A 435 20.71 -17.13 -1.35
CA ILE A 435 21.77 -16.93 -0.35
C ILE A 435 22.72 -15.82 -0.80
N ARG A 436 23.10 -15.81 -2.09
CA ARG A 436 24.02 -14.82 -2.65
C ARG A 436 23.42 -13.41 -2.65
N GLN A 437 22.14 -13.30 -2.98
CA GLN A 437 21.40 -12.04 -2.95
C GLN A 437 21.27 -11.53 -1.53
N ALA A 438 20.86 -12.36 -0.56
CA ALA A 438 20.75 -11.94 0.82
C ALA A 438 22.11 -11.51 1.43
N LEU A 439 23.19 -12.23 1.13
CA LEU A 439 24.54 -11.80 1.53
C LEU A 439 24.98 -10.51 0.80
N GLY A 440 24.57 -10.31 -0.45
CA GLY A 440 24.80 -9.07 -1.19
C GLY A 440 24.04 -7.88 -0.60
N GLU A 441 22.80 -8.08 -0.17
CA GLU A 441 22.01 -7.06 0.53
C GLU A 441 22.69 -6.64 1.85
N LEU A 442 23.29 -7.59 2.58
CA LEU A 442 24.09 -7.28 3.77
C LEU A 442 25.35 -6.47 3.46
N ASP A 443 26.05 -6.77 2.35
CA ASP A 443 27.21 -5.99 1.94
C ASP A 443 26.82 -4.55 1.56
N VAL A 444 25.69 -4.36 0.86
CA VAL A 444 25.16 -3.03 0.53
C VAL A 444 24.77 -2.29 1.81
N TRP A 445 24.09 -2.97 2.73
CA TRP A 445 23.75 -2.43 4.04
C TRP A 445 24.99 -2.01 4.84
N GLU A 446 26.11 -2.75 4.76
CA GLU A 446 27.39 -2.36 5.40
C GLU A 446 27.82 -0.93 5.03
N VAL A 447 27.61 -0.57 3.77
CA VAL A 447 28.07 0.70 3.19
C VAL A 447 27.09 1.84 3.49
N ASP A 448 25.80 1.54 3.46
CA ASP A 448 24.72 2.53 3.54
C ASP A 448 24.24 2.81 4.96
N ALA A 449 24.37 1.84 5.88
CA ALA A 449 23.92 2.00 7.26
C ALA A 449 24.77 3.05 8.00
N ARG A 450 24.15 4.20 8.31
CA ARG A 450 24.80 5.32 8.99
C ARG A 450 23.99 5.80 10.19
N PHE A 451 24.70 6.24 11.23
CA PHE A 451 24.11 6.94 12.37
C PHE A 451 23.66 8.34 11.97
N THR A 452 22.42 8.66 12.31
CA THR A 452 21.91 10.02 12.26
C THR A 452 22.20 10.69 13.59
N LEU A 453 23.16 11.62 13.60
CA LEU A 453 23.50 12.38 14.80
C LEU A 453 22.64 13.63 14.89
N THR A 454 21.88 13.75 15.98
CA THR A 454 21.07 14.93 16.28
C THR A 454 21.73 15.73 17.42
N PRO A 455 21.89 17.07 17.27
CA PRO A 455 22.22 17.91 18.42
C PRO A 455 21.09 17.82 19.46
N HIS A 456 21.42 17.93 20.75
CA HIS A 456 20.51 17.57 21.85
C HIS A 456 19.25 18.46 21.95
N ILE A 457 18.27 18.18 21.07
CA ILE A 457 16.82 18.38 21.18
C ILE A 457 16.17 17.26 20.35
N ASN A 458 15.46 16.36 21.05
CA ASN A 458 14.46 15.39 20.58
C ASN A 458 14.63 14.75 19.19
N SER A 459 15.10 13.50 19.17
CA SER A 459 14.41 12.35 18.53
C SER A 459 15.33 11.13 18.60
N ALA A 460 14.76 9.97 18.97
CA ALA A 460 15.45 8.70 18.99
C ALA A 460 14.75 7.73 18.02
N GLY A 461 15.52 7.12 17.14
CA GLY A 461 15.16 5.89 16.43
C GLY A 461 16.28 4.87 16.57
N ASN A 462 15.98 3.60 16.29
CA ASN A 462 16.81 2.71 15.45
C ASN A 462 16.12 1.35 15.22
N GLN A 463 16.22 0.86 13.98
CA GLN A 463 15.86 -0.48 13.53
C GLN A 463 17.14 -1.32 13.40
N VAL A 464 17.24 -2.43 14.14
CA VAL A 464 18.29 -3.47 13.95
C VAL A 464 17.74 -4.91 14.03
N GLY A 465 16.44 -5.11 14.27
CA GLY A 465 15.87 -6.45 14.44
C GLY A 465 15.75 -7.30 13.16
N ASP A 466 15.47 -6.68 12.01
CA ASP A 466 14.97 -7.40 10.83
C ASP A 466 16.06 -8.14 10.03
N HIS A 467 17.33 -7.76 10.15
CA HIS A 467 18.43 -8.40 9.40
C HIS A 467 18.96 -9.67 10.09
N GLN A 468 18.74 -9.82 11.40
CA GLN A 468 19.19 -10.99 12.16
C GLN A 468 18.29 -12.22 11.91
N SER A 469 16.99 -12.01 11.73
CA SER A 469 16.04 -13.06 11.38
C SER A 469 16.27 -13.61 9.97
N LEU A 470 16.68 -12.75 9.02
CA LEU A 470 17.02 -13.14 7.65
C LEU A 470 18.22 -14.11 7.58
N LEU A 471 19.26 -13.91 8.40
CA LEU A 471 20.39 -14.86 8.43
C LEU A 471 20.03 -16.23 9.01
N GLN A 472 19.06 -16.28 9.92
CA GLN A 472 18.67 -17.53 10.56
C GLN A 472 17.85 -18.42 9.62
N SER A 473 17.01 -17.84 8.76
CA SER A 473 16.25 -18.60 7.76
C SER A 473 17.11 -19.17 6.62
N LEU A 474 18.26 -18.55 6.32
CA LEU A 474 19.19 -19.04 5.29
C LEU A 474 19.96 -20.30 5.70
N LYS A 475 20.07 -20.60 7.00
CA LYS A 475 20.79 -21.78 7.52
C LYS A 475 20.07 -23.09 7.25
N ASP A 476 18.76 -23.04 7.06
CA ASP A 476 17.94 -24.22 6.76
C ASP A 476 18.01 -24.61 5.27
N SER A 477 18.70 -23.82 4.44
CA SER A 477 18.88 -24.11 3.02
C SER A 477 19.93 -25.20 2.78
N PRO A 478 19.65 -26.22 1.94
CA PRO A 478 20.61 -27.29 1.63
C PRO A 478 21.87 -26.80 0.89
N TYR A 479 21.85 -25.58 0.37
CA TYR A 479 22.97 -24.96 -0.38
C TYR A 479 23.82 -24.00 0.47
N TYR A 480 23.52 -23.87 1.77
CA TYR A 480 24.25 -23.03 2.73
C TYR A 480 25.75 -23.39 2.92
N PRO A 481 26.20 -24.67 2.87
CA PRO A 481 27.59 -25.02 3.19
C PRO A 481 28.67 -24.27 2.39
N ALA A 482 28.40 -23.92 1.13
CA ALA A 482 29.34 -23.17 0.28
C ALA A 482 29.53 -21.70 0.73
N PHE A 483 28.62 -21.17 1.56
CA PHE A 483 28.61 -19.78 2.03
C PHE A 483 28.77 -19.64 3.55
N ALA A 484 28.93 -20.76 4.27
CA ALA A 484 28.90 -20.81 5.73
C ALA A 484 29.94 -19.90 6.40
N ASP A 485 31.17 -19.85 5.88
CA ASP A 485 32.23 -19.01 6.43
C ASP A 485 31.87 -17.51 6.37
N ARG A 486 31.32 -17.08 5.24
CA ARG A 486 30.92 -15.69 5.02
C ARG A 486 29.70 -15.31 5.86
N ALA A 487 28.71 -16.20 5.94
CA ALA A 487 27.53 -15.99 6.76
C ALA A 487 27.87 -15.95 8.26
N ARG A 488 28.81 -16.77 8.73
CA ARG A 488 29.28 -16.78 10.13
C ARG A 488 29.95 -15.47 10.53
N VAL A 489 30.73 -14.87 9.65
CA VAL A 489 31.33 -13.54 9.89
C VAL A 489 30.24 -12.49 10.06
N TRP A 490 29.22 -12.50 9.21
CA TRP A 490 28.09 -11.57 9.30
C TRP A 490 27.24 -11.79 10.56
N GLU A 491 26.99 -13.04 10.92
CA GLU A 491 26.28 -13.40 12.15
C GLU A 491 26.98 -12.86 13.40
N GLN A 492 28.29 -13.09 13.51
CA GLN A 492 29.07 -12.58 14.64
C GLN A 492 29.06 -11.04 14.67
N ARG A 493 29.24 -10.39 13.52
CA ARG A 493 29.22 -8.91 13.43
C ARG A 493 27.87 -8.32 13.85
N LEU A 494 26.76 -8.91 13.41
CA LEU A 494 25.42 -8.42 13.77
C LEU A 494 25.09 -8.67 15.25
N ALA A 495 25.52 -9.81 15.81
CA ALA A 495 25.36 -10.09 17.23
C ALA A 495 26.14 -9.09 18.10
N ASP A 496 27.38 -8.77 17.72
CA ASP A 496 28.17 -7.75 18.42
C ASP A 496 27.54 -6.35 18.28
N LEU A 497 27.02 -6.01 17.09
CA LEU A 497 26.34 -4.75 16.82
C LEU A 497 25.07 -4.55 17.68
N ASP A 498 24.22 -5.57 17.74
CA ASP A 498 22.98 -5.53 18.54
C ASP A 498 23.29 -5.24 20.02
N GLU A 499 24.28 -5.95 20.56
CA GLU A 499 24.72 -5.73 21.93
C GLU A 499 25.30 -4.32 22.15
N TYR A 500 26.17 -3.85 21.24
CA TYR A 500 26.77 -2.53 21.35
C TYR A 500 25.73 -1.41 21.27
N LEU A 501 24.76 -1.52 20.36
CA LEU A 501 23.70 -0.54 20.18
C LEU A 501 22.73 -0.53 21.37
N SER A 502 22.36 -1.71 21.89
CA SER A 502 21.53 -1.83 23.08
C SER A 502 22.19 -1.18 24.29
N ASN A 503 23.49 -1.44 24.50
CA ASN A 503 24.26 -0.86 25.59
C ASN A 503 24.45 0.66 25.43
N LEU A 504 24.80 1.13 24.23
CA LEU A 504 24.90 2.58 23.93
C LEU A 504 23.58 3.31 24.18
N ASN A 505 22.44 2.73 23.78
CA ASN A 505 21.13 3.33 24.01
C ASN A 505 20.82 3.46 25.51
N GLN A 506 21.13 2.43 26.29
CA GLN A 506 20.98 2.47 27.75
C GLN A 506 21.90 3.52 28.39
N ILE A 507 23.18 3.59 27.97
CA ILE A 507 24.14 4.59 28.43
C ILE A 507 23.63 5.99 28.11
N GLN A 508 23.21 6.24 26.87
CA GLN A 508 22.71 7.54 26.42
C GLN A 508 21.49 7.98 27.25
N ARG A 509 20.50 7.11 27.46
CA ARG A 509 19.32 7.43 28.28
C ARG A 509 19.69 7.80 29.71
N LYS A 510 20.59 7.03 30.34
CA LYS A 510 21.05 7.29 31.71
C LYS A 510 21.90 8.55 31.80
N TRP A 511 22.81 8.76 30.86
CA TRP A 511 23.69 9.92 30.82
C TRP A 511 22.90 11.22 30.60
N VAL A 512 21.92 11.24 29.67
CA VAL A 512 21.05 12.42 29.43
C VAL A 512 20.28 12.84 30.69
N TYR A 513 19.85 11.87 31.50
CA TYR A 513 19.19 12.16 32.77
C TYR A 513 20.16 12.70 33.83
N LEU A 514 21.35 12.10 33.93
CA LEU A 514 22.31 12.40 35.01
C LEU A 514 23.16 13.65 34.74
N GLU A 515 23.45 13.99 33.48
CA GLU A 515 24.32 15.13 33.12
C GLU A 515 23.81 16.47 33.67
N PRO A 516 22.52 16.83 33.53
CA PRO A 516 22.01 18.09 34.07
C PRO A 516 22.07 18.13 35.61
N ILE A 517 21.94 16.98 36.27
CA ILE A 517 21.90 16.84 37.73
C ILE A 517 23.31 17.00 38.32
N PHE A 518 24.29 16.27 37.77
CA PHE A 518 25.68 16.35 38.21
C PHE A 518 26.41 17.59 37.70
N GLY A 519 25.98 18.14 36.55
CA GLY A 519 26.45 19.41 36.01
C GLY A 519 26.11 20.60 36.92
N ARG A 520 24.96 20.54 37.63
CA ARG A 520 24.56 21.52 38.65
C ARG A 520 25.22 21.30 40.02
N GLY A 521 26.02 20.25 40.20
CA GLY A 521 26.77 19.97 41.43
C GLY A 521 26.00 19.25 42.54
N ALA A 522 24.93 18.51 42.21
CA ALA A 522 24.01 17.92 43.19
C ALA A 522 24.62 16.87 44.16
N LEU A 523 25.78 16.26 43.87
CA LEU A 523 26.48 15.34 44.80
C LEU A 523 28.02 15.51 44.63
N PRO A 524 28.71 16.29 45.49
CA PRO A 524 30.15 16.55 45.34
C PRO A 524 31.05 15.30 45.48
N LYS A 525 30.61 14.31 46.28
CA LYS A 525 31.38 13.07 46.53
C LYS A 525 31.53 12.21 45.26
N GLU A 526 30.52 12.22 44.39
CA GLU A 526 30.45 11.33 43.21
C GLU A 526 30.68 12.05 41.87
N GLN A 527 30.90 13.36 41.92
CA GLN A 527 31.12 14.19 40.75
C GLN A 527 32.40 13.82 39.99
N GLY A 528 33.47 13.41 40.70
CA GLY A 528 34.70 12.94 40.07
C GLY A 528 34.52 11.67 39.25
N ARG A 529 33.60 10.79 39.67
CA ARG A 529 33.28 9.54 38.98
C ARG A 529 32.42 9.80 37.73
N PHE A 530 31.42 10.66 37.87
CA PHE A 530 30.57 11.07 36.74
C PHE A 530 31.36 11.81 35.65
N ARG A 531 32.34 12.67 36.00
CA ARG A 531 33.19 13.36 35.01
C ARG A 531 33.97 12.39 34.12
N ARG A 532 34.51 11.29 34.67
CA ARG A 532 35.21 10.29 33.86
C ARG A 532 34.28 9.61 32.86
N VAL A 533 33.07 9.26 33.31
CA VAL A 533 32.03 8.68 32.45
C VAL A 533 31.61 9.66 31.36
N ASP A 534 31.51 10.95 31.69
CA ASP A 534 31.19 12.03 30.76
C ASP A 534 32.25 12.19 29.66
N ASP A 535 33.53 12.23 30.05
CA ASP A 535 34.66 12.32 29.13
C ASP A 535 34.74 11.09 28.20
N ASP A 536 34.61 9.88 28.77
CA ASP A 536 34.64 8.62 28.02
C ASP A 536 33.46 8.51 27.03
N PHE A 537 32.25 8.89 27.45
CA PHE A 537 31.07 8.87 26.58
C PHE A 537 31.17 9.92 25.46
N LYS A 538 31.65 11.13 25.76
CA LYS A 538 31.88 12.17 24.75
C LYS A 538 32.96 11.76 23.75
N ALA A 539 34.02 11.07 24.20
CA ALA A 539 35.05 10.53 23.30
C ALA A 539 34.46 9.50 22.33
N ILE A 540 33.63 8.56 22.82
CA ILE A 540 32.93 7.58 21.97
C ILE A 540 32.02 8.30 20.96
N MET A 541 31.23 9.29 21.39
CA MET A 541 30.35 10.04 20.50
C MET A 541 31.11 10.88 19.46
N ALA A 542 32.30 11.39 19.80
CA ALA A 542 33.18 12.10 18.88
C ALA A 542 33.77 11.18 17.81
N ASP A 543 34.10 9.93 18.18
CA ASP A 543 34.57 8.93 17.23
C ASP A 543 33.44 8.45 16.30
N VAL A 544 32.22 8.26 16.82
CA VAL A 544 31.01 7.98 16.01
C VAL A 544 30.65 9.15 15.09
N ALA A 545 30.92 10.39 15.51
CA ALA A 545 30.75 11.57 14.64
C ALA A 545 31.79 11.65 13.52
N ARG A 546 32.99 11.11 13.74
CA ARG A 546 34.05 11.07 12.73
C ARG A 546 33.80 9.99 11.68
N ASP A 547 33.30 8.83 12.10
CA ASP A 547 32.88 7.75 11.21
C ASP A 547 31.46 7.31 11.54
N SER A 548 30.50 7.86 10.80
CA SER A 548 29.08 7.65 11.04
C SER A 548 28.58 6.27 10.62
N LYS A 549 29.43 5.36 10.13
CA LYS A 549 28.99 4.03 9.70
C LYS A 549 28.66 3.14 10.90
N VAL A 550 27.56 2.41 10.81
CA VAL A 550 27.09 1.54 11.90
C VAL A 550 28.12 0.45 12.24
N VAL A 551 28.67 -0.20 11.22
CA VAL A 551 29.64 -1.31 11.38
C VAL A 551 31.01 -0.85 11.92
N SER A 552 31.31 0.44 11.90
CA SER A 552 32.57 0.97 12.46
C SER A 552 32.67 0.78 13.98
N LEU A 553 31.54 0.63 14.68
CA LEU A 553 31.53 0.26 16.10
C LEU A 553 32.21 -1.09 16.38
N CYS A 554 32.07 -2.06 15.47
CA CYS A 554 32.71 -3.38 15.61
C CYS A 554 34.23 -3.34 15.41
N ARG A 555 34.78 -2.24 14.90
CA ARG A 555 36.22 -2.07 14.71
C ARG A 555 36.93 -1.50 15.94
N ILE A 556 36.16 -0.99 16.92
CA ILE A 556 36.71 -0.41 18.15
C ILE A 556 37.17 -1.55 19.08
N SER A 557 38.48 -1.62 19.33
CA SER A 557 39.05 -2.65 20.20
C SER A 557 38.61 -2.46 21.66
N GLY A 558 38.12 -3.51 22.31
CA GLY A 558 37.70 -3.45 23.72
C GLY A 558 36.43 -2.62 23.96
N PHE A 559 35.62 -2.40 22.93
CA PHE A 559 34.39 -1.60 23.05
C PHE A 559 33.39 -2.21 24.04
N ARG A 560 33.20 -3.53 23.99
CA ARG A 560 32.33 -4.30 24.90
C ARG A 560 32.64 -4.03 26.38
N SER A 561 33.92 -4.13 26.77
CA SER A 561 34.35 -3.87 28.14
C SER A 561 34.18 -2.41 28.56
N THR A 562 34.38 -1.48 27.61
CA THR A 562 34.22 -0.03 27.85
C THR A 562 32.75 0.30 28.12
N LEU A 563 31.83 -0.17 27.27
CA LEU A 563 30.39 0.03 27.45
C LEU A 563 29.87 -0.60 28.75
N SER A 564 30.32 -1.82 29.07
CA SER A 564 29.96 -2.47 30.34
C SER A 564 30.43 -1.65 31.55
N THR A 565 31.67 -1.13 31.49
CA THR A 565 32.21 -0.30 32.57
C THR A 565 31.42 1.00 32.73
N LEU A 566 31.07 1.67 31.63
CA LEU A 566 30.25 2.89 31.65
C LEU A 566 28.85 2.64 32.22
N LEU A 567 28.20 1.53 31.83
CA LEU A 567 26.91 1.13 32.40
C LEU A 567 26.97 0.92 33.90
N ASP A 568 28.01 0.24 34.39
CA ASP A 568 28.20 -0.02 35.82
C ASP A 568 28.43 1.29 36.59
N GLN A 569 29.28 2.19 36.07
CA GLN A 569 29.51 3.49 36.71
C GLN A 569 28.24 4.35 36.71
N LEU A 570 27.47 4.39 35.62
CA LEU A 570 26.19 5.12 35.55
C LEU A 570 25.13 4.55 36.48
N ALA A 571 25.02 3.21 36.55
CA ALA A 571 24.10 2.54 37.47
C ALA A 571 24.46 2.86 38.92
N TRP A 572 25.75 2.93 39.24
CA TRP A 572 26.24 3.30 40.54
C TRP A 572 25.91 4.77 40.88
N CYS A 573 26.16 5.72 39.98
CA CYS A 573 25.79 7.13 40.16
C CYS A 573 24.29 7.31 40.37
N GLN A 574 23.46 6.57 39.61
CA GLN A 574 22.01 6.56 39.76
C GLN A 574 21.57 6.02 41.12
N LYS A 575 22.22 4.94 41.61
CA LYS A 575 21.93 4.37 42.92
C LYS A 575 22.24 5.37 44.04
N SER A 576 23.41 6.01 44.00
CA SER A 576 23.80 7.01 45.00
C SER A 576 22.92 8.26 44.98
N LEU A 577 22.45 8.67 43.81
CA LEU A 577 21.46 9.74 43.67
C LEU A 577 20.13 9.34 44.35
N ASN A 578 19.63 8.13 44.08
CA ASN A 578 18.38 7.65 44.67
C ASN A 578 18.47 7.52 46.18
N GLU A 579 19.58 7.01 46.71
CA GLU A 579 19.82 6.94 48.16
C GLU A 579 19.81 8.34 48.79
N TYR A 580 20.45 9.33 48.14
CA TYR A 580 20.42 10.73 48.58
C TYR A 580 19.01 11.33 48.54
N LEU A 581 18.25 11.10 47.46
CA LEU A 581 16.87 11.58 47.34
C LEU A 581 15.94 10.93 48.37
N GLU A 582 16.12 9.64 48.65
CA GLU A 582 15.35 8.93 49.66
C GLU A 582 15.68 9.39 51.08
N GLU A 583 16.96 9.68 51.38
CA GLU A 583 17.36 10.35 52.63
C GLU A 583 16.64 11.70 52.80
N LYS A 584 16.50 12.48 51.71
CA LYS A 584 15.75 13.75 51.73
C LYS A 584 14.23 13.56 51.83
N ARG A 585 13.66 12.53 51.20
CA ARG A 585 12.22 12.20 51.31
C ARG A 585 11.83 11.70 52.68
N THR A 586 12.67 10.87 53.30
CA THR A 586 12.46 10.39 54.67
C THR A 586 12.57 11.52 55.69
N ALA A 587 13.47 12.49 55.46
CA ALA A 587 13.53 13.71 56.26
C ALA A 587 12.28 14.60 56.10
N PHE A 588 11.62 14.58 54.93
CA PHE A 588 10.42 15.36 54.68
C PHE A 588 9.36 14.61 53.82
N PRO A 589 8.35 13.97 54.46
CA PRO A 589 7.41 13.08 53.78
C PRO A 589 6.55 13.68 52.66
N ARG A 590 6.42 15.00 52.53
CA ARG A 590 5.72 15.55 51.34
C ARG A 590 6.55 15.50 50.07
N PHE A 591 7.87 15.30 50.15
CA PHE A 591 8.69 15.07 48.96
C PHE A 591 8.36 13.75 48.24
N TYR A 592 7.54 12.86 48.83
CA TYR A 592 6.96 11.72 48.12
C TYR A 592 5.87 12.12 47.10
N PHE A 593 5.32 13.34 47.18
CA PHE A 593 4.28 13.83 46.26
C PHE A 593 4.83 14.62 45.06
N ILE A 594 6.14 14.83 44.98
CA ILE A 594 6.81 15.49 43.87
C ILE A 594 7.81 14.55 43.19
N GLY A 595 8.00 14.74 41.88
CA GLY A 595 8.95 13.95 41.10
C GLY A 595 10.40 14.24 41.48
N ASP A 596 11.32 13.37 41.06
CA ASP A 596 12.76 13.51 41.34
C ASP A 596 13.34 14.81 40.78
N ASP A 597 12.88 15.25 39.61
CA ASP A 597 13.32 16.50 38.96
C ASP A 597 12.91 17.74 39.76
N ASP A 598 11.64 17.80 40.18
CA ASP A 598 11.12 18.87 41.04
C ASP A 598 11.84 18.89 42.39
N LEU A 599 12.12 17.72 42.95
CA LEU A 599 12.85 17.58 44.22
C LEU A 599 14.29 18.07 44.09
N LEU A 600 14.98 17.72 43.00
CA LEU A 600 16.34 18.17 42.73
C LEU A 600 16.43 19.68 42.46
N GLU A 601 15.41 20.26 41.83
CA GLU A 601 15.33 21.70 41.60
C GLU A 601 15.16 22.46 42.94
N ILE A 602 14.29 21.96 43.83
CA ILE A 602 14.10 22.50 45.18
C ILE A 602 15.39 22.38 46.01
N LEU A 603 16.08 21.25 45.94
CA LEU A 603 17.32 21.01 46.70
C LEU A 603 18.51 21.81 46.15
N GLY A 604 18.58 22.02 44.83
CA GLY A 604 19.66 22.75 44.17
C GLY A 604 19.52 24.27 44.21
N GLN A 605 18.28 24.80 44.29
CA GLN A 605 17.98 26.23 44.25
C GLN A 605 17.09 26.69 45.42
N ALA A 606 17.32 26.14 46.61
CA ALA A 606 16.56 26.42 47.83
C ALA A 606 16.57 27.89 48.31
N THR A 607 17.37 28.75 47.68
CA THR A 607 17.48 30.18 47.98
C THR A 607 16.74 31.08 46.98
N ASN A 608 16.26 30.53 45.85
CA ASN A 608 15.59 31.30 44.81
C ASN A 608 14.07 31.40 45.09
N PRO A 609 13.51 32.60 45.35
CA PRO A 609 12.09 32.78 45.65
C PRO A 609 11.15 32.30 44.55
N GLU A 610 11.55 32.40 43.27
CA GLU A 610 10.71 32.01 42.13
C GLU A 610 10.54 30.48 42.04
N VAL A 611 11.59 29.74 42.36
CA VAL A 611 11.60 28.27 42.40
C VAL A 611 10.78 27.79 43.60
N ILE A 612 11.02 28.37 44.78
CA ILE A 612 10.22 28.08 45.97
C ILE A 612 8.72 28.32 45.67
N GLN A 613 8.39 29.40 44.97
CA GLN A 613 7.02 29.73 44.58
C GLN A 613 6.40 28.74 43.58
N SER A 614 7.16 28.26 42.60
CA SER A 614 6.67 27.33 41.57
C SER A 614 6.38 25.92 42.13
N HIS A 615 7.18 25.47 43.10
CA HIS A 615 7.05 24.13 43.69
C HIS A 615 6.26 24.09 45.00
N LEU A 616 6.13 25.19 45.76
CA LEU A 616 5.30 25.22 46.98
C LEU A 616 3.83 24.88 46.71
N LYS A 617 3.27 25.34 45.58
CA LYS A 617 1.90 24.96 45.17
C LYS A 617 1.73 23.46 44.90
N LYS A 618 2.81 22.78 44.51
CA LYS A 618 2.81 21.32 44.30
C LYS A 618 2.88 20.58 45.63
N LEU A 619 3.58 21.14 46.62
CA LEU A 619 3.70 20.57 47.97
C LEU A 619 2.48 20.83 48.85
N PHE A 620 1.75 21.93 48.65
CA PHE A 620 0.60 22.33 49.46
C PHE A 620 -0.58 22.75 48.60
N GLY A 621 -1.63 21.93 48.56
CA GLY A 621 -2.84 22.22 47.78
C GLY A 621 -3.60 23.49 48.21
N GLY A 622 -3.41 23.97 49.45
CA GLY A 622 -4.04 25.19 49.96
C GLY A 622 -3.24 26.48 49.71
N ILE A 623 -1.97 26.39 49.27
CA ILE A 623 -1.09 27.55 49.09
C ILE A 623 -0.78 27.68 47.60
N HIS A 624 -1.37 28.68 46.96
CA HIS A 624 -1.09 28.96 45.55
C HIS A 624 0.06 29.96 45.40
N PHE A 625 0.15 30.93 46.31
CA PHE A 625 1.17 32.00 46.29
C PHE A 625 1.67 32.35 47.70
N VAL A 626 2.92 32.78 47.86
CA VAL A 626 3.49 33.27 49.12
C VAL A 626 4.09 34.67 48.92
N LYS A 627 3.85 35.58 49.86
CA LYS A 627 4.35 36.96 49.81
C LYS A 627 5.68 37.06 50.53
N PHE A 628 6.72 37.42 49.79
CA PHE A 628 8.05 37.70 50.33
C PHE A 628 8.15 39.14 50.84
N ASN A 629 9.04 39.37 51.80
CA ASN A 629 9.43 40.72 52.23
C ASN A 629 10.26 41.43 51.15
N GLU A 630 10.43 42.76 51.22
CA GLU A 630 11.16 43.59 50.24
C GLU A 630 12.62 43.15 50.01
N GLY A 631 13.21 42.41 50.95
CA GLY A 631 14.54 41.81 50.84
C GLY A 631 14.58 40.32 50.43
N ASN A 632 13.46 39.69 50.08
CA ASN A 632 13.36 38.26 49.71
C ASN A 632 13.93 37.26 50.74
N THR A 633 14.07 37.65 52.00
CA THR A 633 14.61 36.78 53.07
C THR A 633 13.55 36.11 53.94
N HIS A 634 12.31 36.62 53.95
CA HIS A 634 11.24 36.15 54.82
C HIS A 634 9.92 36.01 54.06
N ILE A 635 9.16 34.96 54.38
CA ILE A 635 7.77 34.76 53.94
C ILE A 635 6.83 35.39 54.97
N THR A 636 5.97 36.30 54.51
CA THR A 636 5.12 37.15 55.37
C THR A 636 3.63 36.81 55.28
N ALA A 637 3.17 36.27 54.16
CA ALA A 637 1.79 35.87 53.97
C ALA A 637 1.67 34.71 52.97
N MET A 638 0.60 33.94 53.06
CA MET A 638 0.21 32.92 52.08
C MET A 638 -1.08 33.33 51.38
N LYS A 639 -1.25 32.92 50.13
CA LYS A 639 -2.37 33.29 49.27
C LYS A 639 -2.95 32.08 48.55
N SER A 640 -4.28 31.94 48.58
CA SER A 640 -5.01 30.85 47.93
C SER A 640 -5.21 31.10 46.43
N LEU A 641 -5.68 30.08 45.71
CA LEU A 641 -6.01 30.17 44.28
C LEU A 641 -7.10 31.22 44.00
N GLU A 642 -8.07 31.36 44.91
CA GLU A 642 -9.17 32.33 44.82
C GLU A 642 -8.78 33.74 45.27
N GLY A 643 -7.52 33.93 45.69
CA GLY A 643 -6.95 35.23 46.02
C GLY A 643 -7.02 35.62 47.50
N GLU A 644 -7.59 34.77 48.36
CA GLU A 644 -7.57 34.93 49.81
C GLU A 644 -6.13 35.05 50.32
N THR A 645 -5.81 36.09 51.09
CA THR A 645 -4.45 36.31 51.60
C THR A 645 -4.45 36.27 53.13
N VAL A 646 -3.69 35.33 53.69
CA VAL A 646 -3.57 35.11 55.13
C VAL A 646 -2.17 35.54 55.59
N PRO A 647 -2.03 36.61 56.38
CA PRO A 647 -0.74 37.03 56.93
C PRO A 647 -0.29 36.05 58.02
N LEU A 648 1.00 35.69 57.99
CA LEU A 648 1.60 34.80 58.99
C LEU A 648 1.88 35.58 60.28
N LYS A 649 1.46 35.04 61.43
CA LYS A 649 1.69 35.67 62.75
C LYS A 649 3.18 35.80 63.11
N LYS A 650 4.01 34.91 62.58
CA LYS A 650 5.48 34.99 62.64
C LYS A 650 6.02 34.87 61.22
N PRO A 651 6.79 35.86 60.73
CA PRO A 651 7.48 35.76 59.44
C PRO A 651 8.45 34.58 59.46
N VAL A 652 8.49 33.85 58.35
CA VAL A 652 9.25 32.61 58.22
C VAL A 652 10.54 32.90 57.44
N GLU A 653 11.71 32.70 58.05
CA GLU A 653 13.02 32.99 57.45
C GLU A 653 13.44 31.91 56.43
N ILE A 654 13.92 32.33 55.26
CA ILE A 654 14.41 31.44 54.21
C ILE A 654 15.84 31.02 54.56
N THR A 655 15.97 29.88 55.24
CA THR A 655 17.26 29.28 55.61
C THR A 655 17.58 28.08 54.71
N THR A 656 18.87 27.79 54.51
CA THR A 656 19.38 26.66 53.69
C THR A 656 19.00 25.25 54.17
N LYS A 657 18.30 25.11 55.30
CA LYS A 657 17.74 23.83 55.80
C LYS A 657 16.21 23.84 55.73
N VAL A 658 15.68 23.59 54.54
CA VAL A 658 14.24 23.52 54.20
C VAL A 658 13.47 22.52 55.08
N GLU A 659 14.18 21.53 55.65
CA GLU A 659 13.66 20.44 56.48
C GLU A 659 13.01 20.92 57.80
N LYS A 660 13.40 22.07 58.35
CA LYS A 660 12.90 22.54 59.67
C LYS A 660 11.68 23.48 59.59
N LEU A 661 11.37 23.99 58.40
CA LEU A 661 10.32 25.00 58.20
C LEU A 661 8.93 24.39 58.03
N ILE A 662 8.88 23.13 57.57
CA ILE A 662 7.65 22.52 57.04
C ILE A 662 7.11 21.39 57.93
N CYS A 663 7.97 20.75 58.74
CA CYS A 663 7.56 19.68 59.64
C CYS A 663 6.57 20.14 60.72
N ASP A 664 6.60 21.42 61.14
CA ASP A 664 5.70 21.94 62.16
C ASP A 664 4.26 22.24 61.64
N ALA A 665 4.01 22.15 60.33
CA ALA A 665 2.75 22.59 59.70
C ALA A 665 1.81 21.46 59.23
N LEU A 666 2.14 20.19 59.45
CA LEU A 666 1.74 19.12 58.52
C LEU A 666 1.00 17.91 59.11
N MET A 667 1.13 17.65 60.41
CA MET A 667 0.23 16.71 61.08
C MET A 667 -1.07 17.42 61.39
N ASP A 668 -1.98 17.53 60.42
CA ASP A 668 -3.31 18.07 60.65
C ASP A 668 -4.21 16.99 61.29
N PRO A 669 -4.68 17.16 62.53
CA PRO A 669 -5.50 16.17 63.25
C PRO A 669 -6.92 15.96 62.67
N GLN A 670 -7.26 16.44 61.47
CA GLN A 670 -8.64 16.79 61.10
C GLN A 670 -9.59 15.65 60.70
N MET A 671 -9.15 14.48 60.21
CA MET A 671 -10.09 13.40 59.78
C MET A 671 -10.26 12.28 60.81
N CYS A 672 -9.20 12.00 61.56
CA CYS A 672 -9.18 11.02 62.64
C CYS A 672 -8.67 11.69 63.91
N MET A 673 -9.36 11.51 65.03
CA MET A 673 -8.82 11.88 66.33
C MET A 673 -7.93 10.76 66.84
N VAL A 674 -6.80 11.14 67.44
CA VAL A 674 -5.94 10.23 68.17
C VAL A 674 -6.44 10.16 69.60
N LEU A 675 -6.88 8.98 70.01
CA LEU A 675 -7.24 8.68 71.40
C LEU A 675 -6.09 7.88 72.01
N SER A 676 -5.65 8.24 73.21
CA SER A 676 -4.67 7.45 73.96
C SER A 676 -5.43 6.49 74.88
N THR A 677 -5.29 5.20 74.65
CA THR A 677 -5.89 4.15 75.49
C THR A 677 -4.79 3.38 76.22
N ASN A 678 -5.19 2.52 77.16
CA ASN A 678 -4.29 1.69 77.97
C ASN A 678 -3.44 0.71 77.13
N THR A 679 -3.77 0.55 75.84
CA THR A 679 -3.12 -0.35 74.87
C THR A 679 -2.34 0.40 73.77
N GLY A 680 -2.28 1.73 73.79
CA GLY A 680 -1.53 2.54 72.83
C GLY A 680 -2.34 3.69 72.22
N ARG A 681 -1.81 4.31 71.15
CA ARG A 681 -2.52 5.35 70.39
C ARG A 681 -3.53 4.69 69.45
N VAL A 682 -4.73 5.24 69.34
CA VAL A 682 -5.79 4.72 68.46
C VAL A 682 -6.35 5.85 67.59
N TYR A 683 -6.41 5.63 66.28
CA TYR A 683 -7.11 6.50 65.34
C TYR A 683 -8.58 6.12 65.24
N ARG A 684 -9.45 7.12 65.42
CA ARG A 684 -10.90 7.00 65.25
C ARG A 684 -11.44 8.16 64.40
N PRO A 685 -12.36 7.94 63.46
CA PRO A 685 -12.96 9.02 62.68
C PRO A 685 -13.67 10.03 63.60
N LYS A 686 -13.50 11.33 63.32
CA LYS A 686 -14.04 12.41 64.17
C LYS A 686 -15.55 12.58 64.07
N ASP A 687 -16.08 12.57 62.84
CA ASP A 687 -17.46 13.00 62.55
C ASP A 687 -18.39 11.85 62.10
N CYS A 688 -17.92 10.60 62.14
CA CYS A 688 -18.72 9.44 61.72
C CYS A 688 -18.35 8.17 62.51
N GLU A 689 -19.33 7.30 62.77
CA GLU A 689 -19.09 6.02 63.45
C GLU A 689 -18.29 5.03 62.59
N ARG A 690 -18.36 5.17 61.25
CA ARG A 690 -17.67 4.30 60.30
C ARG A 690 -17.14 5.08 59.08
N LEU A 691 -15.83 5.06 58.88
CA LEU A 691 -15.15 5.56 57.69
C LEU A 691 -14.91 4.42 56.69
N ILE A 692 -15.35 4.59 55.44
CA ILE A 692 -15.11 3.61 54.37
C ILE A 692 -13.99 4.11 53.46
N VAL A 693 -12.89 3.38 53.39
CA VAL A 693 -11.76 3.64 52.49
C VAL A 693 -11.92 2.76 51.26
N TYR A 694 -12.23 3.38 50.12
CA TYR A 694 -12.36 2.68 48.84
C TYR A 694 -11.07 2.73 48.02
N LEU A 695 -10.50 1.56 47.70
CA LEU A 695 -9.30 1.40 46.88
C LEU A 695 -9.66 0.79 45.53
N LYS A 696 -9.38 1.52 44.44
CA LYS A 696 -9.65 1.06 43.08
C LYS A 696 -8.44 0.34 42.50
N ASP A 697 -8.68 -0.78 41.81
CA ASP A 697 -7.67 -1.55 41.07
C ASP A 697 -6.45 -1.98 41.92
N LEU A 698 -6.74 -2.67 43.03
CA LEU A 698 -5.75 -3.08 44.03
C LEU A 698 -4.60 -3.95 43.47
N ASN A 699 -4.76 -4.54 42.30
CA ASN A 699 -3.80 -5.43 41.64
C ASN A 699 -2.87 -4.76 40.60
N LEU A 700 -2.88 -3.43 40.50
CA LEU A 700 -1.94 -2.67 39.65
C LEU A 700 -0.50 -2.56 40.21
N PRO A 701 -0.26 -2.41 41.52
CA PRO A 701 1.09 -2.25 42.04
C PRO A 701 1.97 -3.47 41.73
N LYS A 702 3.13 -3.20 41.12
CA LYS A 702 4.08 -4.25 40.74
C LYS A 702 4.70 -4.88 42.00
N PRO A 703 4.67 -6.22 42.13
CA PRO A 703 5.39 -6.88 43.20
C PRO A 703 6.90 -6.71 43.02
N ASP A 704 7.62 -6.72 44.13
CA ASP A 704 9.08 -6.75 44.14
C ASP A 704 9.65 -8.07 43.58
N LYS A 705 10.98 -8.18 43.59
CA LYS A 705 11.70 -9.38 43.10
C LYS A 705 11.30 -10.68 43.83
N TRP A 706 10.69 -10.57 45.01
CA TRP A 706 10.29 -11.69 45.85
C TRP A 706 8.77 -11.93 45.83
N GLY A 707 8.03 -11.26 44.93
CA GLY A 707 6.59 -11.43 44.79
C GLY A 707 5.77 -10.69 45.86
N THR A 708 6.39 -9.80 46.63
CA THR A 708 5.75 -9.05 47.73
C THR A 708 5.38 -7.64 47.27
N CYS A 709 4.20 -7.16 47.68
CA CYS A 709 3.78 -5.79 47.43
C CYS A 709 3.57 -5.09 48.77
N GLN A 710 4.34 -4.02 49.01
CA GLN A 710 4.34 -3.28 50.28
C GLN A 710 2.95 -2.78 50.68
N LEU A 711 2.17 -2.32 49.70
CA LEU A 711 0.78 -1.90 49.92
C LEU A 711 -0.09 -3.07 50.41
N ILE A 712 0.04 -4.24 49.78
CA ILE A 712 -0.75 -5.43 50.14
C ILE A 712 -0.35 -5.96 51.51
N THR A 713 0.95 -5.94 51.85
CA THR A 713 1.42 -6.36 53.18
C THR A 713 0.99 -5.39 54.27
N PHE A 714 0.99 -4.08 53.98
CA PHE A 714 0.48 -3.07 54.90
C PHE A 714 -1.02 -3.23 55.12
N LEU A 715 -1.81 -3.40 54.05
CA LEU A 715 -3.25 -3.66 54.17
C LEU A 715 -3.53 -4.98 54.90
N GLN A 716 -2.71 -6.01 54.68
CA GLN A 716 -2.80 -7.26 55.42
C GLN A 716 -2.59 -7.02 56.92
N GLN A 717 -1.60 -6.23 57.30
CA GLN A 717 -1.35 -5.86 58.70
C GLN A 717 -2.52 -5.07 59.29
N VAL A 718 -2.99 -4.04 58.60
CA VAL A 718 -4.09 -3.18 59.03
C VAL A 718 -5.39 -3.98 59.23
N VAL A 719 -5.73 -4.87 58.31
CA VAL A 719 -6.97 -5.65 58.38
C VAL A 719 -6.87 -6.77 59.43
N THR A 720 -5.71 -7.42 59.57
CA THR A 720 -5.52 -8.55 60.50
C THR A 720 -5.42 -8.08 61.94
N TYR A 721 -4.62 -7.05 62.19
CA TYR A 721 -4.30 -6.59 63.54
C TYR A 721 -5.05 -5.32 63.96
N ARG A 722 -5.86 -4.73 63.08
CA ARG A 722 -6.62 -3.50 63.33
C ARG A 722 -5.73 -2.34 63.79
N GLY A 723 -4.58 -2.18 63.15
CA GLY A 723 -3.59 -1.17 63.48
C GLY A 723 -2.32 -1.34 62.66
N PHE A 724 -1.40 -0.41 62.82
CA PHE A 724 -0.10 -0.40 62.15
C PHE A 724 0.99 0.15 63.06
N TYR A 725 2.25 -0.07 62.70
CA TYR A 725 3.38 0.55 63.39
C TYR A 725 3.69 1.90 62.74
N ASP A 726 3.78 2.94 63.55
CA ASP A 726 4.23 4.27 63.11
C ASP A 726 5.75 4.26 62.84
N ASN A 727 6.28 5.34 62.26
CA ASN A 727 7.71 5.51 61.94
C ASN A 727 8.63 5.39 63.17
N ASN A 728 8.08 5.58 64.38
CA ASN A 728 8.77 5.38 65.65
C ASN A 728 8.68 3.94 66.19
N LEU A 729 8.17 2.99 65.39
CA LEU A 729 7.88 1.60 65.78
C LEU A 729 6.86 1.46 66.92
N GLU A 730 6.09 2.51 67.18
CA GLU A 730 4.99 2.50 68.16
C GLU A 730 3.72 1.92 67.51
N TRP A 731 3.00 1.07 68.25
CA TRP A 731 1.74 0.50 67.78
C TRP A 731 0.62 1.54 67.77
N VAL A 732 -0.07 1.67 66.63
CA VAL A 732 -1.23 2.54 66.47
C VAL A 732 -2.45 1.75 66.01
N GLY A 733 -3.47 1.71 66.85
CA GLY A 733 -4.75 1.04 66.58
C GLY A 733 -5.64 1.83 65.62
N LEU A 734 -6.53 1.13 64.91
CA LEU A 734 -7.54 1.70 64.01
C LEU A 734 -8.93 1.21 64.43
N GLU A 735 -9.80 2.15 64.80
CA GLU A 735 -11.20 1.88 65.15
C GLU A 735 -12.15 2.60 64.19
N GLY A 736 -13.24 1.93 63.81
CA GLY A 736 -14.27 2.54 62.95
C GLY A 736 -13.86 2.73 61.48
N VAL A 737 -12.80 2.06 61.00
CA VAL A 737 -12.35 2.12 59.60
C VAL A 737 -12.64 0.81 58.88
N GLN A 738 -13.30 0.88 57.73
CA GLN A 738 -13.57 -0.26 56.85
C GLN A 738 -12.90 -0.04 55.49
N VAL A 739 -12.10 -1.01 55.04
CA VAL A 739 -11.48 -0.98 53.72
C VAL A 739 -12.35 -1.76 52.72
N VAL A 740 -12.63 -1.15 51.57
CA VAL A 740 -13.30 -1.78 50.43
C VAL A 740 -12.39 -1.63 49.22
N ALA A 741 -12.14 -2.71 48.48
CA ALA A 741 -11.29 -2.66 47.31
C ALA A 741 -11.98 -3.26 46.08
N SER A 742 -11.67 -2.75 44.90
CA SER A 742 -12.03 -3.37 43.62
C SER A 742 -10.80 -3.87 42.88
N MET A 743 -10.96 -4.95 42.15
CA MET A 743 -9.94 -5.50 41.25
C MET A 743 -10.62 -6.09 40.03
N THR A 744 -9.96 -6.01 38.87
CA THR A 744 -10.40 -6.72 37.67
C THR A 744 -9.72 -8.08 37.64
N GLY A 745 -10.50 -9.16 37.54
CA GLY A 745 -9.98 -10.52 37.38
C GLY A 745 -9.49 -10.78 35.96
N GLY A 746 -8.32 -11.42 35.80
CA GLY A 746 -7.78 -11.86 34.51
C GLY A 746 -6.28 -11.59 34.33
N SER A 747 -5.62 -12.36 33.45
CA SER A 747 -4.21 -12.20 33.04
C SER A 747 -3.96 -11.03 32.08
N ALA A 748 -4.66 -9.91 32.26
CA ALA A 748 -4.39 -8.71 31.46
C ALA A 748 -3.00 -8.15 31.82
N LEU A 749 -2.26 -7.67 30.81
CA LEU A 749 -0.93 -7.06 31.00
C LEU A 749 -0.94 -6.02 32.13
N GLY A 750 0.02 -6.13 33.05
CA GLY A 750 0.21 -5.17 34.16
C GLY A 750 -0.65 -5.41 35.40
N ARG A 751 -1.39 -6.52 35.50
CA ARG A 751 -2.14 -6.90 36.71
C ARG A 751 -1.50 -8.10 37.41
N HIS A 752 -1.34 -7.99 38.73
CA HIS A 752 -0.62 -8.98 39.52
C HIS A 752 -1.54 -9.77 40.46
N LYS A 753 -1.25 -11.06 40.66
CA LYS A 753 -2.00 -11.89 41.60
C LYS A 753 -1.77 -11.38 43.03
N LEU A 754 -2.86 -11.19 43.77
CA LEU A 754 -2.78 -10.86 45.20
C LEU A 754 -2.29 -12.08 46.00
N SER A 755 -1.64 -11.82 47.13
CA SER A 755 -1.14 -12.89 48.00
C SER A 755 -2.29 -13.68 48.62
N THR A 756 -2.16 -15.02 48.68
CA THR A 756 -3.18 -15.89 49.29
C THR A 756 -3.44 -15.55 50.76
N ARG A 757 -2.39 -15.07 51.45
CA ARG A 757 -2.44 -14.60 52.84
C ARG A 757 -3.28 -13.34 53.02
N PHE A 758 -3.31 -12.44 52.04
CA PHE A 758 -4.19 -11.28 52.08
C PHE A 758 -5.62 -11.67 51.72
N THR A 759 -5.80 -12.48 50.68
CA THR A 759 -7.13 -12.94 50.24
C THR A 759 -7.87 -13.77 51.29
N SER A 760 -7.16 -14.46 52.20
CA SER A 760 -7.78 -15.24 53.27
C SER A 760 -8.40 -14.39 54.38
N VAL A 761 -8.00 -13.11 54.50
CA VAL A 761 -8.47 -12.21 55.57
C VAL A 761 -9.59 -11.28 55.09
N VAL A 762 -9.74 -11.10 53.77
CA VAL A 762 -10.76 -10.24 53.16
C VAL A 762 -11.96 -11.04 52.66
N ARG A 763 -13.15 -10.42 52.66
CA ARG A 763 -14.34 -10.99 52.01
C ARG A 763 -14.32 -10.61 50.53
N ILE A 764 -14.36 -11.61 49.65
CA ILE A 764 -14.30 -11.40 48.20
C ILE A 764 -15.72 -11.58 47.63
N ALA A 765 -16.21 -10.54 46.95
CA ALA A 765 -17.39 -10.63 46.10
C ALA A 765 -16.92 -10.62 44.64
N SER A 766 -17.21 -11.68 43.90
CA SER A 766 -16.89 -11.77 42.47
C SER A 766 -18.14 -11.49 41.65
N ILE A 767 -18.03 -10.58 40.68
CA ILE A 767 -19.06 -10.34 39.67
C ILE A 767 -18.53 -10.98 38.38
N GLY A 768 -19.17 -12.07 37.96
CA GLY A 768 -18.85 -12.74 36.70
C GLY A 768 -19.23 -11.90 35.49
N TYR A 769 -18.75 -12.32 34.32
CA TYR A 769 -19.26 -11.78 33.07
C TYR A 769 -20.73 -12.19 32.90
N PRO A 770 -21.62 -11.27 32.50
CA PRO A 770 -23.02 -11.60 32.25
C PRO A 770 -23.15 -12.62 31.11
N GLU A 771 -24.08 -13.54 31.26
CA GLU A 771 -24.42 -14.54 30.23
C GLU A 771 -25.13 -13.90 29.04
N ARG A 772 -25.22 -14.62 27.91
CA ARG A 772 -25.83 -14.13 26.67
C ARG A 772 -27.26 -13.60 26.90
N GLU A 773 -28.08 -14.35 27.63
CA GLU A 773 -29.47 -13.97 27.95
C GLU A 773 -29.54 -12.71 28.82
N GLN A 774 -28.63 -12.58 29.78
CA GLN A 774 -28.53 -11.42 30.66
C GLN A 774 -28.08 -10.18 29.88
N LEU A 775 -27.14 -10.32 28.94
CA LEU A 775 -26.72 -9.25 28.04
C LEU A 775 -27.86 -8.77 27.15
N VAL A 776 -28.64 -9.69 26.58
CA VAL A 776 -29.84 -9.32 25.79
C VAL A 776 -30.83 -8.54 26.65
N SER A 777 -31.10 -8.98 27.89
CA SER A 777 -32.01 -8.27 28.81
C SER A 777 -31.51 -6.85 29.14
N VAL A 778 -30.22 -6.71 29.46
CA VAL A 778 -29.60 -5.42 29.77
C VAL A 778 -29.66 -4.49 28.55
N TYR A 779 -29.21 -4.94 27.38
CA TYR A 779 -29.18 -4.09 26.20
C TYR A 779 -30.56 -3.81 25.61
N THR A 780 -31.56 -4.68 25.84
CA THR A 780 -32.96 -4.38 25.52
C THR A 780 -33.46 -3.17 26.30
N ALA A 781 -33.18 -3.11 27.62
CA ALA A 781 -33.58 -1.97 28.45
C ALA A 781 -32.88 -0.67 28.03
N TYR A 782 -31.58 -0.74 27.70
CA TYR A 782 -30.82 0.41 27.20
C TYR A 782 -31.33 0.89 25.84
N LEU A 783 -31.50 -0.03 24.88
CA LEU A 783 -31.99 0.29 23.54
C LEU A 783 -33.41 0.84 23.60
N GLN A 784 -34.28 0.33 24.46
CA GLN A 784 -35.64 0.86 24.61
C GLN A 784 -35.64 2.34 25.04
N SER A 785 -34.73 2.75 25.94
CA SER A 785 -34.57 4.15 26.32
C SER A 785 -34.00 5.00 25.18
N VAL A 786 -33.00 4.48 24.46
CA VAL A 786 -32.33 5.19 23.36
C VAL A 786 -33.25 5.35 22.15
N LEU A 787 -33.95 4.29 21.74
CA LEU A 787 -34.89 4.29 20.61
C LEU A 787 -36.07 5.22 20.86
N ARG A 788 -36.56 5.33 22.10
CA ARG A 788 -37.57 6.34 22.46
C ARG A 788 -37.09 7.78 22.28
N SER A 789 -35.79 8.03 22.48
CA SER A 789 -35.19 9.35 22.28
C SER A 789 -34.88 9.65 20.81
N VAL A 790 -34.46 8.64 20.05
CA VAL A 790 -33.98 8.78 18.67
C VAL A 790 -35.10 8.68 17.64
N CYS A 791 -36.12 7.86 17.93
CA CYS A 791 -37.23 7.52 17.04
C CYS A 791 -38.60 7.79 17.70
N ALA A 792 -38.75 8.92 18.41
CA ALA A 792 -39.92 9.24 19.23
C ALA A 792 -41.26 9.11 18.47
N ASP A 793 -41.27 9.34 17.15
CA ASP A 793 -42.47 9.33 16.31
C ASP A 793 -42.65 8.03 15.47
N HIS A 794 -41.77 7.03 15.59
CA HIS A 794 -41.81 5.82 14.75
C HIS A 794 -42.50 4.63 15.45
N PRO A 795 -43.69 4.15 14.98
CA PRO A 795 -44.50 3.16 15.70
C PRO A 795 -43.84 1.79 15.86
N ALA A 796 -42.97 1.36 14.92
CA ALA A 796 -42.32 0.04 14.99
C ALA A 796 -41.13 -0.04 15.98
N TRP A 797 -40.34 1.03 16.14
CA TRP A 797 -39.12 1.04 16.96
C TRP A 797 -39.38 1.37 18.43
N THR A 798 -40.55 1.94 18.73
CA THR A 798 -41.04 2.16 20.10
C THR A 798 -41.55 0.86 20.76
N SER A 799 -41.74 -0.20 19.97
CA SER A 799 -42.14 -1.53 20.46
C SER A 799 -40.98 -2.24 21.17
N SER A 800 -41.26 -2.79 22.35
CA SER A 800 -40.30 -3.58 23.14
C SER A 800 -39.78 -4.81 22.38
N VAL A 801 -40.58 -5.37 21.47
CA VAL A 801 -40.23 -6.58 20.71
C VAL A 801 -39.10 -6.29 19.71
N LYS A 802 -39.14 -5.15 19.03
CA LYS A 802 -38.09 -4.76 18.06
C LYS A 802 -36.81 -4.31 18.74
N ALA A 803 -36.91 -3.67 19.90
CA ALA A 803 -35.73 -3.36 20.73
C ALA A 803 -35.03 -4.65 21.22
N GLN A 804 -35.81 -5.65 21.63
CA GLN A 804 -35.28 -6.96 22.02
C GLN A 804 -34.66 -7.70 20.84
N GLN A 805 -35.30 -7.69 19.67
CA GLN A 805 -34.76 -8.28 18.44
C GLN A 805 -33.41 -7.65 18.07
N LEU A 806 -33.28 -6.32 18.16
CA LEU A 806 -32.02 -5.61 17.90
C LEU A 806 -30.94 -5.91 18.93
N ALA A 807 -31.31 -6.02 20.21
CA ALA A 807 -30.39 -6.43 21.28
C ALA A 807 -29.86 -7.85 21.04
N THR A 808 -30.72 -8.78 20.61
CA THR A 808 -30.34 -10.16 20.28
C THR A 808 -29.35 -10.20 19.11
N SER A 809 -29.62 -9.50 18.00
CA SER A 809 -28.69 -9.41 16.86
C SER A 809 -27.33 -8.83 17.29
N MET A 810 -27.34 -7.76 18.08
CA MET A 810 -26.13 -7.08 18.56
C MET A 810 -25.27 -8.00 19.45
N VAL A 811 -25.91 -8.75 20.35
CA VAL A 811 -25.22 -9.68 21.26
C VAL A 811 -24.68 -10.90 20.50
N ASN A 812 -25.43 -11.44 19.52
CA ASN A 812 -24.96 -12.56 18.69
C ASN A 812 -23.72 -12.18 17.89
N ILE A 813 -23.73 -11.04 17.19
CA ILE A 813 -22.57 -10.54 16.43
C ILE A 813 -21.38 -10.31 17.36
N TYR A 814 -21.58 -9.74 18.54
CA TYR A 814 -20.50 -9.56 19.51
C TYR A 814 -19.87 -10.89 19.97
N HIS A 815 -20.67 -11.93 20.14
CA HIS A 815 -20.15 -13.26 20.48
C HIS A 815 -19.37 -13.88 19.33
N GLU A 816 -19.87 -13.80 18.10
CA GLU A 816 -19.17 -14.29 16.90
C GLU A 816 -17.82 -13.56 16.70
N VAL A 817 -17.81 -12.23 16.85
CA VAL A 817 -16.58 -11.42 16.77
C VAL A 817 -15.58 -11.80 17.87
N ARG A 818 -16.06 -12.04 19.09
CA ARG A 818 -15.19 -12.41 20.21
C ARG A 818 -14.61 -13.83 20.08
N GLU A 819 -15.33 -14.74 19.43
CA GLU A 819 -14.85 -16.10 19.16
C GLU A 819 -13.89 -16.13 17.95
N ALA A 820 -14.13 -15.30 16.94
CA ALA A 820 -13.33 -15.26 15.72
C ALA A 820 -12.02 -14.47 15.86
N PHE A 821 -11.96 -13.45 16.71
CA PHE A 821 -10.80 -12.56 16.84
C PHE A 821 -10.26 -12.56 18.28
N SER A 822 -9.06 -13.10 18.47
CA SER A 822 -8.42 -13.23 19.79
C SER A 822 -7.26 -12.26 19.99
N VAL A 823 -6.91 -12.01 21.26
CA VAL A 823 -5.71 -11.26 21.67
C VAL A 823 -4.43 -11.99 21.24
N ASP A 824 -4.53 -13.30 20.97
CA ASP A 824 -3.42 -14.13 20.49
C ASP A 824 -3.05 -13.82 19.02
N ASP A 825 -4.02 -13.37 18.20
CA ASP A 825 -3.77 -12.95 16.82
C ASP A 825 -3.12 -11.56 16.82
N TYR A 826 -3.79 -10.60 17.48
CA TYR A 826 -3.29 -9.24 17.67
C TYR A 826 -3.62 -8.71 19.07
N SER A 827 -2.64 -8.09 19.73
CA SER A 827 -2.78 -7.62 21.12
C SER A 827 -3.91 -6.61 21.36
N HIS A 828 -4.44 -5.99 20.31
CA HIS A 828 -5.51 -4.99 20.36
C HIS A 828 -6.90 -5.55 20.01
N TYR A 829 -7.02 -6.83 19.64
CA TYR A 829 -8.28 -7.55 19.42
C TYR A 829 -8.95 -7.92 20.77
N LEU A 830 -9.12 -6.90 21.62
CA LEU A 830 -9.78 -7.03 22.92
C LEU A 830 -11.18 -6.39 22.83
N PHE A 831 -12.18 -7.23 22.58
CA PHE A 831 -13.58 -6.83 22.55
C PHE A 831 -14.24 -7.07 23.91
N THR A 832 -14.87 -6.03 24.46
CA THR A 832 -15.53 -6.09 25.78
C THR A 832 -16.98 -5.62 25.68
N PRO A 833 -17.84 -5.90 26.68
CA PRO A 833 -19.21 -5.35 26.71
C PRO A 833 -19.24 -3.81 26.71
N ARG A 834 -18.12 -3.13 26.97
CA ARG A 834 -18.03 -1.67 26.78
C ARG A 834 -18.21 -1.28 25.32
N ASP A 835 -17.77 -2.11 24.37
CA ASP A 835 -17.97 -1.88 22.94
C ASP A 835 -19.45 -2.03 22.57
N LEU A 836 -20.17 -3.01 23.13
CA LEU A 836 -21.63 -3.12 23.02
C LEU A 836 -22.36 -1.89 23.60
N THR A 837 -21.94 -1.42 24.78
CA THR A 837 -22.52 -0.20 25.37
C THR A 837 -22.24 1.03 24.52
N ARG A 838 -21.04 1.14 23.94
CA ARG A 838 -20.70 2.21 22.99
C ARG A 838 -21.55 2.14 21.73
N TRP A 839 -21.79 0.95 21.20
CA TRP A 839 -22.64 0.74 20.02
C TRP A 839 -24.05 1.29 20.25
N VAL A 840 -24.64 1.03 21.42
CA VAL A 840 -25.96 1.57 21.79
C VAL A 840 -25.92 3.09 22.02
N VAL A 841 -24.93 3.60 22.75
CA VAL A 841 -24.82 5.04 23.08
C VAL A 841 -24.54 5.89 21.83
N CYS A 842 -23.78 5.37 20.85
CA CYS A 842 -23.53 6.07 19.60
C CYS A 842 -24.81 6.34 18.80
N LEU A 843 -25.86 5.52 18.94
CA LEU A 843 -27.14 5.75 18.25
C LEU A 843 -27.81 7.07 18.66
N LEU A 844 -27.54 7.58 19.87
CA LEU A 844 -28.04 8.88 20.34
C LEU A 844 -27.54 10.08 19.53
N ARG A 845 -26.51 9.89 18.70
CA ARG A 845 -25.95 10.93 17.84
C ARG A 845 -26.79 11.21 16.60
N TYR A 846 -27.74 10.34 16.30
CA TYR A 846 -28.52 10.38 15.07
C TYR A 846 -29.96 10.76 15.36
N GLN A 847 -30.57 11.56 14.48
CA GLN A 847 -32.01 11.81 14.46
C GLN A 847 -32.56 11.17 13.19
N VAL A 848 -33.42 10.16 13.34
CA VAL A 848 -34.01 9.47 12.19
C VAL A 848 -35.25 10.25 11.74
N PRO A 849 -35.37 10.64 10.46
CA PRO A 849 -36.54 11.36 9.96
C PRO A 849 -37.84 10.56 10.17
N PRO A 850 -38.97 11.23 10.44
CA PRO A 850 -40.26 10.56 10.66
C PRO A 850 -40.85 9.92 9.38
N ASP A 851 -40.43 10.39 8.19
CA ASP A 851 -40.89 9.88 6.90
C ASP A 851 -40.01 8.72 6.42
N ALA A 852 -40.21 7.54 6.98
CA ALA A 852 -39.96 6.28 6.28
C ALA A 852 -40.67 5.14 7.02
N SER A 853 -41.69 4.55 6.40
CA SER A 853 -42.28 3.26 6.76
C SER A 853 -41.31 2.07 6.61
N SER A 854 -40.00 2.34 6.57
CA SER A 854 -38.92 1.40 6.29
C SER A 854 -37.97 1.32 7.50
N LEU A 855 -37.70 0.10 7.98
CA LEU A 855 -36.75 -0.16 9.08
C LEU A 855 -35.29 0.15 8.71
N THR A 856 -35.04 0.36 7.42
CA THR A 856 -33.73 0.45 6.76
C THR A 856 -32.83 1.58 7.28
N PRO A 857 -33.29 2.83 7.48
CA PRO A 857 -32.40 3.94 7.84
C PRO A 857 -31.72 3.77 9.21
N LEU A 858 -32.44 3.26 10.21
CA LEU A 858 -31.86 2.99 11.53
C LEU A 858 -30.88 1.81 11.48
N LEU A 859 -31.23 0.76 10.73
CA LEU A 859 -30.35 -0.41 10.56
C LEU A 859 -29.06 -0.05 9.83
N GLN A 860 -29.09 0.87 8.86
CA GLN A 860 -27.88 1.36 8.20
C GLN A 860 -26.97 2.15 9.15
N VAL A 861 -27.54 3.02 9.99
CA VAL A 861 -26.79 3.75 11.02
C VAL A 861 -26.20 2.79 12.07
N TRP A 862 -27.00 1.79 12.47
CA TRP A 862 -26.56 0.76 13.40
C TRP A 862 -25.40 -0.08 12.83
N LEU A 863 -25.48 -0.45 11.55
CA LEU A 863 -24.44 -1.18 10.81
C LEU A 863 -23.16 -0.33 10.67
N TYR A 864 -23.30 0.95 10.36
CA TYR A 864 -22.18 1.88 10.25
C TYR A 864 -21.40 2.02 11.57
N GLU A 865 -22.10 2.17 12.71
CA GLU A 865 -21.44 2.20 14.02
C GLU A 865 -20.80 0.85 14.40
N ALA A 866 -21.37 -0.27 13.93
CA ALA A 866 -20.76 -1.59 14.09
C ALA A 866 -19.41 -1.66 13.38
N CYS A 867 -19.35 -1.21 12.12
CA CYS A 867 -18.11 -1.19 11.35
C CYS A 867 -17.06 -0.32 12.05
N ARG A 868 -17.44 0.88 12.48
CA ARG A 868 -16.50 1.77 13.18
C ARG A 868 -15.97 1.21 14.50
N LEU A 869 -16.76 0.43 15.23
CA LEU A 869 -16.37 -0.11 16.54
C LEU A 869 -15.58 -1.41 16.45
N PHE A 870 -15.85 -2.22 15.44
CA PHE A 870 -15.28 -3.57 15.29
C PHE A 870 -14.38 -3.69 14.04
N ARG A 871 -14.88 -3.33 12.84
CA ARG A 871 -14.15 -3.42 11.57
C ARG A 871 -12.88 -2.55 11.54
N ASP A 872 -12.94 -1.32 12.05
CA ASP A 872 -11.78 -0.41 12.09
C ASP A 872 -10.65 -0.89 13.02
N LYS A 873 -10.92 -1.87 13.88
CA LYS A 873 -9.91 -2.49 14.75
C LYS A 873 -9.21 -3.68 14.10
N LEU A 874 -9.67 -4.17 12.94
CA LEU A 874 -9.11 -5.32 12.24
C LEU A 874 -8.01 -4.85 11.27
N VAL A 875 -6.90 -5.59 11.22
CA VAL A 875 -5.71 -5.23 10.43
C VAL A 875 -5.69 -5.91 9.06
N GLU A 876 -6.05 -7.20 9.02
CA GLU A 876 -5.96 -8.01 7.80
C GLU A 876 -7.22 -7.91 6.94
N GLU A 877 -7.04 -7.92 5.62
CA GLU A 877 -8.15 -7.86 4.67
C GLU A 877 -9.06 -9.10 4.77
N GLU A 878 -8.50 -10.27 5.08
CA GLU A 878 -9.25 -11.50 5.33
C GLU A 878 -10.14 -11.40 6.58
N ASP A 879 -9.64 -10.77 7.66
CA ASP A 879 -10.39 -10.54 8.90
C ASP A 879 -11.55 -9.57 8.69
N ILE A 880 -11.29 -8.51 7.91
CA ILE A 880 -12.31 -7.53 7.52
C ILE A 880 -13.42 -8.22 6.71
N LEU A 881 -13.07 -9.09 5.76
CA LEU A 881 -14.05 -9.84 4.96
C LEU A 881 -14.85 -10.85 5.81
N LYS A 882 -14.22 -11.51 6.77
CA LYS A 882 -14.92 -12.40 7.73
C LYS A 882 -15.91 -11.62 8.60
N PHE A 883 -15.50 -10.46 9.12
CA PHE A 883 -16.38 -9.58 9.89
C PHE A 883 -17.56 -9.05 9.07
N ASP A 884 -17.28 -8.56 7.86
CA ASP A 884 -18.32 -8.09 6.93
C ASP A 884 -19.31 -9.22 6.61
N GLY A 885 -18.82 -10.47 6.52
CA GLY A 885 -19.62 -11.69 6.43
C GLY A 885 -20.58 -11.90 7.61
N PHE A 886 -20.08 -11.88 8.85
CA PHE A 886 -20.89 -12.06 10.07
C PHE A 886 -21.97 -10.98 10.21
N LEU A 887 -21.61 -9.72 9.91
CA LEU A 887 -22.52 -8.58 10.01
C LEU A 887 -23.66 -8.68 8.99
N LEU A 888 -23.34 -9.04 7.74
CA LEU A 888 -24.33 -9.21 6.68
C LEU A 888 -25.22 -10.45 6.87
N SER A 889 -24.65 -11.59 7.30
CA SER A 889 -25.42 -12.80 7.59
C SER A 889 -26.38 -12.58 8.76
N GLY A 890 -25.93 -11.89 9.82
CA GLY A 890 -26.77 -11.56 10.97
C GLY A 890 -27.94 -10.65 10.60
N ILE A 891 -27.72 -9.62 9.77
CA ILE A 891 -28.78 -8.71 9.33
C ILE A 891 -29.75 -9.40 8.37
N GLN A 892 -29.25 -10.20 7.44
CA GLN A 892 -30.11 -10.93 6.50
C GLN A 892 -30.99 -11.97 7.22
N SER A 893 -30.43 -12.69 8.20
CA SER A 893 -31.14 -13.66 9.01
C SER A 893 -32.21 -13.01 9.90
N ASP A 894 -31.82 -11.95 10.64
CA ASP A 894 -32.68 -11.40 11.69
C ASP A 894 -33.69 -10.36 11.17
N TRP A 895 -33.38 -9.68 10.06
CA TRP A 895 -34.18 -8.54 9.56
C TRP A 895 -34.64 -8.68 8.11
N GLY A 896 -34.10 -9.62 7.32
CA GLY A 896 -34.52 -9.87 5.95
C GLY A 896 -34.24 -8.72 4.97
N VAL A 897 -33.30 -7.83 5.31
CA VAL A 897 -32.91 -6.66 4.50
C VAL A 897 -31.49 -6.87 3.97
N ASP A 898 -31.28 -6.65 2.67
CA ASP A 898 -29.93 -6.65 2.08
C ASP A 898 -29.35 -5.22 2.12
N LEU A 899 -28.29 -5.02 2.91
CA LEU A 899 -27.64 -3.73 3.13
C LEU A 899 -26.20 -3.70 2.59
N ARG A 900 -25.82 -4.63 1.69
CA ARG A 900 -24.45 -4.71 1.13
C ARG A 900 -23.92 -3.40 0.57
N ASP A 901 -24.77 -2.64 -0.13
CA ASP A 901 -24.36 -1.35 -0.73
C ASP A 901 -24.03 -0.26 0.31
N SER A 902 -24.51 -0.40 1.55
CA SER A 902 -24.35 0.58 2.62
C SER A 902 -23.02 0.44 3.39
N LEU A 903 -22.31 -0.68 3.24
CA LEU A 903 -21.01 -0.93 3.90
C LEU A 903 -19.87 -0.08 3.34
N HIS A 904 -19.90 0.21 2.04
CA HIS A 904 -18.76 0.80 1.33
C HIS A 904 -19.02 2.22 0.79
N ASN A 905 -20.28 2.62 0.63
CA ASN A 905 -20.64 3.83 -0.12
C ASN A 905 -21.45 4.87 0.67
N THR A 906 -21.77 4.62 1.94
CA THR A 906 -22.61 5.51 2.76
C THR A 906 -21.90 5.89 4.05
N PHE A 907 -21.56 7.17 4.21
CA PHE A 907 -20.95 7.71 5.42
C PHE A 907 -21.96 8.56 6.19
N TYR A 908 -22.16 8.26 7.47
CA TYR A 908 -23.02 9.04 8.34
C TYR A 908 -22.17 10.07 9.10
N VAL A 909 -22.44 11.35 8.84
CA VAL A 909 -21.76 12.48 9.49
C VAL A 909 -22.75 13.15 10.43
N THR A 910 -22.34 13.36 11.68
CA THR A 910 -23.13 14.12 12.65
C THR A 910 -23.16 15.58 12.24
N PRO A 911 -24.32 16.26 12.20
CA PRO A 911 -24.32 17.70 12.00
C PRO A 911 -23.54 18.33 13.15
N ALA A 912 -22.59 19.21 12.83
CA ALA A 912 -21.91 20.01 13.84
C ALA A 912 -22.96 20.79 14.62
N VAL A 913 -23.21 20.39 15.87
CA VAL A 913 -24.04 21.15 16.79
C VAL A 913 -23.23 22.39 17.16
N ALA A 914 -23.59 23.51 16.55
CA ALA A 914 -23.43 24.80 17.20
C ALA A 914 -24.26 24.75 18.49
N SER A 915 -23.58 24.84 19.64
CA SER A 915 -24.06 24.96 21.05
C SER A 915 -23.76 23.78 22.01
N VAL A 916 -22.48 23.63 22.37
CA VAL A 916 -21.85 23.40 23.71
C VAL A 916 -22.55 22.54 24.80
N ARG A 917 -21.72 21.66 25.45
CA ARG A 917 -21.84 20.96 26.77
C ARG A 917 -22.76 19.72 26.78
N LEU A 918 -22.27 18.49 27.06
CA LEU A 918 -21.55 18.07 28.27
C LEU A 918 -20.74 16.76 28.04
N LEU A 919 -19.54 16.71 28.64
CA LEU A 919 -18.71 15.56 29.08
C LEU A 919 -17.88 14.74 28.05
N PHE A 920 -16.73 15.32 27.69
CA PHE A 920 -15.38 14.74 27.78
C PHE A 920 -15.22 13.21 27.75
N LEU A 921 -14.92 12.71 26.54
CA LEU A 921 -13.96 11.64 26.32
C LEU A 921 -12.81 12.24 25.51
N LEU A 922 -11.67 12.51 26.17
CA LEU A 922 -10.37 12.61 25.50
C LEU A 922 -9.39 11.77 26.30
N GLN A 923 -9.33 10.49 25.94
CA GLN A 923 -8.14 9.68 26.08
C GLN A 923 -7.38 9.86 24.78
N SER A 924 -6.18 10.44 24.85
CA SER A 924 -5.28 10.58 23.73
C SER A 924 -4.93 9.22 23.14
N ARG A 925 -5.02 9.11 21.82
CA ARG A 925 -4.13 8.29 21.00
C ARG A 925 -3.69 9.13 19.81
N TYR A 926 -2.37 9.24 19.69
CA TYR A 926 -1.56 10.12 18.84
C TYR A 926 -1.41 11.56 19.33
#